data_AF-A0A7C7RGP4-F1
#
_entry.id   AF-A0A7C7RGP4-F1
#
_cell.length_a   1.000
_cell.length_b   1.000
_cell.length_c   1.000
_cell.angle_alpha   90.00
_cell.angle_beta   90.00
_cell.angle_gamma   90.00
#
_symmetry.space_group_name_H-M   'P 1'
#
loop_
_entity.id
_entity.type
_entity.pdbx_description
1 polymer ?
#
loop_
_entity_poly.entity_id
_entity_poly.type
_entity_poly.pdbx_seq_one_letter_code
_entity_poly.pdbx_strand_id
1 'polypeptide(L)'
;MKGRQKANLILLVGLLYSVLGLTGLSGEARIPYLLNWRRLIGESLYSPIAAEDSLIYVGSGDGYVYCLRAADGTAIWRFRTGGPILSISLTDDMVVAGSDDRWLYAIDRTSGKLRWRFIVGDRISGSIIDSVQVFFTTGEGYLYAVDLRTGDLLWQYRVPAGIRSAPAVDTDRVYFGSDDSGLRAVSKEDGSLMWAFQTRGPVRTDPLVVGELVYFGDNDGWFYALNNNGILAWKRMIGGRIGTATARGNRIFFGSSNGLVYAMNEDGELVWKRKVAAEVSKTPLAWGNTLFIADEGGSLHALGADTGEERWSLKTSGRITGRIMISQNALLFMASDGFLYSFELDPVIPSGQDDYLWDYWVEQLYRGRKTGYFHVIAEQIQGGGIHLKMEEVNWEIGFRRRLSERLVDSKYRPISFEDKRIEGEQTISVRGDVRGETLVIQKRLGGGAIEEVVPIGEEVISPEFVERFIFEDKQVPPGTTFSIPVFDYDTLRECNLTLTVIDRDTLELERESVPVFMAEKTCDLDELKGIVAREWITADGTVLAAEMPDFAISSRVVPIEKALAWKGFEDENVIPSDVTIDSPLDVDSLDVSLTVSRGDLKRILAVEDRQHVRLTSDGTAHVSVNRITMGVGEASELPFNAKDLLPYLEPTIFVQSRDPRIVATARKIVADETNSLQATRRILNWVYSNMRPKETNVRFKSALEVFEDMEGTCTEYTLLFIALVRAAGIPARASVGLLASGQGSFGPHMWAQVYLGRWIDVDPSYNQMGVDATHIKFADGSLRYEDMLGLNVPLSIALAHMDTIRVVGYRMDKVKELTEANRMFRKASDLIATFQDEKALKILMRILELPVNSETDDAIYQIGEILLNQHNTKDARKYLEQVLKRFPDSDRADDALFKLAKIWEEKGKVREAWANYQRLVEEYPSSEFADDSLYRVGEIYEKDFGDLKAALRAYEQVVERYPGSGWALLAQEAQKRCREALAKGTDNPDK
;
A
#
# COMPACT_ATOMS: atom_id res chain seq x y z
N MET A 1 -12.95 -10.45 5.63
CA MET A 1 -11.65 -9.76 5.41
C MET A 1 -11.87 -8.27 5.61
N LYS A 2 -11.21 -7.65 6.59
CA LYS A 2 -11.31 -6.20 6.86
C LYS A 2 -10.22 -5.49 6.05
N GLY A 3 -10.47 -5.24 4.77
CA GLY A 3 -9.64 -4.38 3.93
C GLY A 3 -10.40 -3.08 3.67
N ARG A 4 -9.88 -1.96 4.15
CA ARG A 4 -10.33 -0.63 3.71
C ARG A 4 -9.91 -0.50 2.25
N GLN A 5 -10.82 -0.73 1.30
CA GLN A 5 -10.55 -0.47 -0.11
C GLN A 5 -10.48 1.05 -0.31
N LYS A 6 -9.31 1.53 -0.72
CA LYS A 6 -9.11 2.92 -1.16
C LYS A 6 -9.10 2.92 -2.67
N ALA A 7 -10.20 3.34 -3.30
CA ALA A 7 -10.20 3.52 -4.74
C ALA A 7 -9.74 4.90 -5.16
N ASN A 8 -9.29 4.94 -6.42
CA ASN A 8 -8.37 5.91 -6.96
C ASN A 8 -9.12 6.98 -7.74
N LEU A 9 -8.81 8.23 -7.42
CA LEU A 9 -9.18 9.38 -8.23
C LEU A 9 -7.95 9.84 -9.02
N ILE A 10 -8.14 10.03 -10.33
CA ILE A 10 -7.09 10.33 -11.32
C ILE A 10 -7.60 11.43 -12.26
N LEU A 11 -6.70 12.31 -12.72
CA LEU A 11 -6.87 13.22 -13.88
C LEU A 11 -7.95 14.30 -13.75
N LEU A 12 -7.51 15.49 -13.35
CA LEU A 12 -8.07 16.75 -13.82
C LEU A 12 -6.96 17.79 -13.73
N VAL A 13 -6.18 17.92 -14.81
CA VAL A 13 -5.08 18.90 -14.85
C VAL A 13 -5.21 19.85 -16.03
N GLY A 14 -5.89 19.46 -17.12
CA GLY A 14 -6.12 20.30 -18.31
C GLY A 14 -6.74 21.68 -18.06
N LEU A 15 -7.55 21.85 -17.00
CA LEU A 15 -8.11 23.15 -16.59
C LEU A 15 -7.27 23.91 -15.55
N LEU A 16 -6.28 23.26 -14.92
CA LEU A 16 -5.44 23.80 -13.84
C LEU A 16 -4.07 24.28 -14.32
N TYR A 17 -3.67 24.00 -15.56
CA TYR A 17 -2.42 24.50 -16.13
C TYR A 17 -2.54 25.98 -16.51
N SER A 18 -2.60 26.79 -15.49
CA SER A 18 -2.61 28.24 -15.57
C SER A 18 -2.29 28.72 -14.17
N VAL A 19 -1.01 28.57 -13.82
CA VAL A 19 -0.41 29.35 -12.75
C VAL A 19 0.92 29.80 -13.33
N LEU A 20 1.29 31.08 -13.28
CA LEU A 20 2.56 31.73 -13.68
C LEU A 20 2.72 32.93 -12.73
N GLY A 21 3.94 33.33 -12.34
CA GLY A 21 4.12 34.51 -11.46
C GLY A 21 5.50 35.16 -11.41
N LEU A 22 5.55 36.42 -11.87
CA LEU A 22 6.48 37.54 -11.58
C LEU A 22 7.96 37.42 -11.98
N THR A 23 8.33 38.16 -13.04
CA THR A 23 9.70 38.64 -13.27
C THR A 23 10.06 39.67 -12.18
N GLY A 24 10.58 39.20 -11.05
CA GLY A 24 10.86 40.10 -9.94
C GLY A 24 11.39 39.47 -8.66
N LEU A 25 11.96 38.26 -8.70
CA LEU A 25 12.68 37.70 -7.55
C LEU A 25 14.07 37.28 -7.99
N SER A 26 14.97 38.27 -8.03
CA SER A 26 16.41 38.04 -7.99
C SER A 26 16.78 37.44 -6.64
N GLY A 27 16.77 36.11 -6.61
CA GLY A 27 17.51 35.31 -5.66
C GLY A 27 18.13 34.17 -6.45
N GLU A 28 19.37 34.34 -6.89
CA GLU A 28 20.15 33.24 -7.44
C GLU A 28 20.26 32.14 -6.39
N ALA A 29 19.41 31.13 -6.50
CA ALA A 29 19.64 29.84 -5.90
C ALA A 29 19.56 28.82 -7.03
N ARG A 30 20.71 28.49 -7.62
CA ARG A 30 20.87 27.19 -8.28
C ARG A 30 20.38 26.16 -7.29
N ILE A 31 19.26 25.50 -7.57
CA ILE A 31 18.79 24.41 -6.72
C ILE A 31 19.85 23.31 -6.85
N PRO A 32 20.61 23.03 -5.78
CA PRO A 32 21.79 22.17 -5.88
C PRO A 32 21.42 20.68 -5.93
N TYR A 33 20.12 20.36 -5.92
CA TYR A 33 19.58 19.01 -5.99
C TYR A 33 18.12 19.00 -6.49
N LEU A 34 17.69 17.94 -7.17
CA LEU A 34 16.28 17.73 -7.59
C LEU A 34 15.78 16.37 -7.10
N LEU A 35 14.58 16.27 -6.54
CA LEU A 35 14.02 14.96 -6.19
C LEU A 35 13.80 14.16 -7.48
N ASN A 36 14.54 13.07 -7.65
CA ASN A 36 14.39 12.18 -8.80
C ASN A 36 13.20 11.23 -8.60
N TRP A 37 13.17 10.50 -7.48
CA TRP A 37 12.06 9.64 -7.13
C TRP A 37 12.10 9.29 -5.64
N ARG A 38 10.97 8.84 -5.09
CA ARG A 38 10.94 8.16 -3.80
C ARG A 38 10.07 6.93 -3.85
N ARG A 39 10.41 5.91 -3.07
CA ARG A 39 9.72 4.63 -3.08
C ARG A 39 9.45 4.13 -1.67
N LEU A 40 8.23 3.67 -1.41
CA LEU A 40 7.89 3.00 -0.16
C LEU A 40 8.52 1.61 -0.14
N ILE A 41 9.40 1.36 0.83
CA ILE A 41 10.12 0.09 1.02
C ILE A 41 9.71 -0.59 2.35
N GLY A 42 9.00 0.12 3.24
CA GLY A 42 8.44 -0.39 4.51
C GLY A 42 8.97 0.36 5.73
N GLU A 43 8.41 0.12 6.92
CA GLU A 43 8.91 0.73 8.17
C GLU A 43 10.37 0.33 8.41
N SER A 44 11.25 1.29 8.68
CA SER A 44 12.66 0.97 8.88
C SER A 44 13.31 1.70 10.05
N LEU A 45 13.89 0.90 10.96
CA LEU A 45 14.80 1.32 12.03
C LEU A 45 16.28 1.26 11.59
N TYR A 46 16.61 0.39 10.63
CA TYR A 46 17.95 0.17 10.09
C TYR A 46 17.84 -0.15 8.60
N SER A 47 18.45 0.67 7.74
CA SER A 47 18.33 0.57 6.28
C SER A 47 19.70 0.52 5.63
N PRO A 48 20.36 -0.65 5.57
CA PRO A 48 21.58 -0.78 4.81
C PRO A 48 21.23 -0.61 3.33
N ILE A 49 21.91 0.35 2.69
CA ILE A 49 21.85 0.57 1.25
C ILE A 49 23.23 0.24 0.72
N ALA A 50 23.28 -0.37 -0.46
CA ALA A 50 24.47 -0.48 -1.26
C ALA A 50 24.11 -0.24 -2.73
N ALA A 51 25.01 0.33 -3.51
CA ALA A 51 24.74 0.66 -4.91
C ALA A 51 26.00 0.45 -5.72
N GLU A 52 25.83 -0.08 -6.92
CA GLU A 52 26.91 -0.25 -7.89
C GLU A 52 26.30 -0.22 -9.30
N ASP A 53 27.03 0.40 -10.23
CA ASP A 53 26.61 0.70 -11.60
C ASP A 53 25.34 1.57 -11.65
N SER A 54 24.18 0.95 -11.92
CA SER A 54 22.86 1.55 -12.05
C SER A 54 21.83 0.90 -11.14
N LEU A 55 22.27 0.04 -10.21
CA LEU A 55 21.39 -0.74 -9.32
C LEU A 55 21.63 -0.38 -7.85
N ILE A 56 20.57 -0.46 -7.06
CA ILE A 56 20.54 -0.19 -5.62
C ILE A 56 20.01 -1.42 -4.91
N TYR A 57 20.68 -1.85 -3.87
CA TYR A 57 20.30 -2.95 -3.01
C TYR A 57 19.94 -2.42 -1.63
N VAL A 58 18.75 -2.75 -1.15
CA VAL A 58 18.20 -2.17 0.08
C VAL A 58 17.70 -3.26 1.01
N GLY A 59 18.19 -3.24 2.24
CA GLY A 59 17.67 -4.06 3.32
C GLY A 59 16.58 -3.29 4.03
N SER A 60 15.43 -3.94 4.21
CA SER A 60 14.26 -3.31 4.82
C SER A 60 13.88 -3.95 6.15
N GLY A 61 13.22 -3.16 7.00
CA GLY A 61 12.63 -3.61 8.26
C GLY A 61 11.46 -4.58 8.06
N ASP A 62 10.88 -4.63 6.85
CA ASP A 62 9.82 -5.59 6.49
C ASP A 62 10.33 -7.03 6.24
N GLY A 63 11.65 -7.24 6.35
CA GLY A 63 12.31 -8.52 6.14
C GLY A 63 12.62 -8.85 4.69
N TYR A 64 12.61 -7.87 3.78
CA TYR A 64 13.06 -8.06 2.40
C TYR A 64 14.41 -7.40 2.11
N VAL A 65 15.14 -8.04 1.20
CA VAL A 65 16.22 -7.42 0.42
C VAL A 65 15.65 -7.05 -0.94
N TYR A 66 15.75 -5.78 -1.32
CA TYR A 66 15.29 -5.26 -2.61
C TYR A 66 16.48 -4.99 -3.52
N CYS A 67 16.34 -5.24 -4.82
CA CYS A 67 17.21 -4.71 -5.86
C CYS A 67 16.39 -3.77 -6.73
N LEU A 68 16.82 -2.53 -6.86
CA LEU A 68 16.16 -1.45 -7.56
C LEU A 68 17.07 -0.84 -8.62
N ARG A 69 16.53 -0.20 -9.65
CA ARG A 69 17.28 0.65 -10.58
C ARG A 69 17.44 2.04 -9.98
N ALA A 70 18.64 2.59 -10.04
CA ALA A 70 18.96 3.91 -9.50
C ALA A 70 18.30 5.07 -10.24
N ALA A 71 18.05 4.91 -11.55
CA ALA A 71 17.48 5.95 -12.38
C ALA A 71 16.03 6.32 -12.00
N ASP A 72 15.21 5.33 -11.64
CA ASP A 72 13.75 5.47 -11.49
C ASP A 72 13.18 4.77 -10.24
N GLY A 73 14.01 4.04 -9.49
CA GLY A 73 13.61 3.31 -8.30
C GLY A 73 12.85 2.01 -8.59
N THR A 74 12.77 1.56 -9.85
CA THR A 74 12.07 0.32 -10.25
C THR A 74 12.72 -0.93 -9.67
N ALA A 75 11.95 -1.88 -9.13
CA ALA A 75 12.50 -3.09 -8.54
C ALA A 75 12.71 -4.10 -9.65
N ILE A 76 13.88 -4.71 -9.59
CA ILE A 76 14.26 -5.78 -10.48
C ILE A 76 13.91 -7.11 -9.82
N TRP A 77 14.20 -7.23 -8.52
CA TRP A 77 13.84 -8.39 -7.72
C TRP A 77 13.74 -8.03 -6.24
N ARG A 78 13.09 -8.91 -5.47
CA ARG A 78 13.14 -8.89 -3.99
C ARG A 78 13.32 -10.30 -3.43
N PHE A 79 14.01 -10.41 -2.30
CA PHE A 79 14.25 -11.66 -1.59
C PHE A 79 13.70 -11.57 -0.16
N ARG A 80 12.89 -12.54 0.26
CA ARG A 80 12.25 -12.55 1.59
C ARG A 80 13.10 -13.31 2.61
N THR A 81 13.32 -12.70 3.76
CA THR A 81 13.94 -13.30 4.95
C THR A 81 12.92 -13.48 6.08
N GLY A 82 13.35 -14.03 7.21
CA GLY A 82 12.51 -14.24 8.39
C GLY A 82 12.37 -13.01 9.30
N GLY A 83 13.15 -11.94 9.08
CA GLY A 83 13.17 -10.77 9.94
C GLY A 83 13.94 -9.58 9.32
N PRO A 84 13.96 -8.41 9.99
CA PRO A 84 14.59 -7.19 9.48
C PRO A 84 16.01 -7.38 8.96
N ILE A 85 16.35 -6.71 7.87
CA ILE A 85 17.72 -6.71 7.33
C ILE A 85 18.54 -5.61 8.00
N LEU A 86 19.65 -5.98 8.62
CA LEU A 86 20.48 -5.06 9.42
C LEU A 86 21.80 -4.70 8.73
N SER A 87 22.29 -5.54 7.81
CA SER A 87 23.48 -5.25 7.01
C SER A 87 23.35 -5.76 5.57
N ILE A 88 23.95 -5.04 4.63
CA ILE A 88 24.13 -5.45 3.23
C ILE A 88 25.57 -5.16 2.83
N SER A 89 26.19 -6.12 2.15
CA SER A 89 27.48 -6.00 1.47
C SER A 89 27.36 -6.54 0.04
N LEU A 90 28.11 -5.97 -0.90
CA LEU A 90 28.07 -6.32 -2.32
C LEU A 90 29.40 -6.88 -2.81
N THR A 91 29.29 -7.74 -3.83
CA THR A 91 30.36 -8.13 -4.75
C THR A 91 29.84 -8.02 -6.18
N ASP A 92 30.70 -8.25 -7.17
CA ASP A 92 30.33 -8.26 -8.60
C ASP A 92 29.10 -9.15 -8.88
N ASP A 93 28.94 -10.28 -8.18
CA ASP A 93 27.90 -11.26 -8.48
C ASP A 93 26.98 -11.65 -7.31
N MET A 94 27.23 -11.14 -6.09
CA MET A 94 26.42 -11.47 -4.90
C MET A 94 26.08 -10.26 -4.04
N VAL A 95 24.90 -10.33 -3.42
CA VAL A 95 24.44 -9.50 -2.31
C VAL A 95 24.49 -10.36 -1.05
N VAL A 96 25.26 -9.94 -0.05
CA VAL A 96 25.29 -10.60 1.26
C VAL A 96 24.50 -9.76 2.26
N ALA A 97 23.46 -10.34 2.86
CA ALA A 97 22.55 -9.66 3.76
C ALA A 97 22.47 -10.35 5.13
N GLY A 98 22.76 -9.62 6.20
CA GLY A 98 22.60 -10.08 7.58
C GLY A 98 21.25 -9.65 8.15
N SER A 99 20.51 -10.58 8.75
CA SER A 99 19.17 -10.34 9.30
C SER A 99 19.10 -10.53 10.83
N ASP A 100 18.10 -9.90 11.44
CA ASP A 100 17.71 -10.13 12.83
C ASP A 100 17.15 -11.54 13.06
N ASP A 101 16.80 -12.27 12.00
CA ASP A 101 16.37 -13.68 12.06
C ASP A 101 17.50 -14.69 12.34
N ARG A 102 18.73 -14.19 12.53
CA ARG A 102 19.99 -14.92 12.80
C ARG A 102 20.61 -15.58 11.57
N TRP A 103 20.16 -15.26 10.36
CA TRP A 103 20.76 -15.76 9.13
C TRP A 103 21.55 -14.69 8.39
N LEU A 104 22.73 -15.09 7.90
CA LEU A 104 23.46 -14.41 6.85
C LEU A 104 23.06 -15.05 5.52
N TYR A 105 22.55 -14.26 4.58
CA TYR A 105 22.10 -14.71 3.27
C TYR A 105 23.06 -14.24 2.20
N ALA A 106 23.51 -15.12 1.31
CA ALA A 106 24.14 -14.73 0.06
C ALA A 106 23.18 -14.96 -1.10
N ILE A 107 22.89 -13.89 -1.82
CA ILE A 107 21.87 -13.80 -2.85
C ILE A 107 22.56 -13.45 -4.16
N ASP A 108 22.18 -14.13 -5.24
CA ASP A 108 22.63 -13.80 -6.58
C ASP A 108 22.20 -12.37 -6.95
N ARG A 109 23.17 -11.53 -7.32
CA ARG A 109 22.96 -10.09 -7.54
C ARG A 109 22.06 -9.81 -8.75
N THR A 110 22.05 -10.68 -9.75
CA THR A 110 21.27 -10.50 -10.98
C THR A 110 19.86 -11.07 -10.85
N SER A 111 19.73 -12.29 -10.32
CA SER A 111 18.46 -13.02 -10.30
C SER A 111 17.69 -12.95 -8.99
N GLY A 112 18.31 -12.45 -7.91
CA GLY A 112 17.70 -12.41 -6.57
C GLY A 112 17.51 -13.79 -5.92
N LYS A 113 18.22 -14.81 -6.40
CA LYS A 113 18.08 -16.19 -5.90
C LYS A 113 19.07 -16.46 -4.78
N LEU A 114 18.63 -17.18 -3.75
CA LEU A 114 19.52 -17.64 -2.69
C LEU A 114 20.62 -18.53 -3.26
N ARG A 115 21.88 -18.23 -2.93
CA ARG A 115 23.04 -19.08 -3.21
C ARG A 115 23.38 -19.94 -2.01
N TRP A 116 23.60 -19.32 -0.86
CA TRP A 116 23.84 -20.01 0.42
C TRP A 116 23.34 -19.16 1.59
N ARG A 117 23.23 -19.78 2.77
CA ARG A 117 22.95 -19.07 4.03
C ARG A 117 23.66 -19.71 5.22
N PHE A 118 23.99 -18.89 6.21
CA PHE A 118 24.69 -19.30 7.44
C PHE A 118 23.91 -18.84 8.68
N ILE A 119 23.68 -19.72 9.66
CA ILE A 119 22.92 -19.40 10.88
C ILE A 119 23.85 -19.20 12.08
N VAL A 120 23.50 -18.22 12.92
CA VAL A 120 24.19 -17.91 14.18
C VAL A 120 23.23 -17.88 15.37
N GLY A 121 23.76 -17.62 16.58
CA GLY A 121 22.97 -17.59 17.83
C GLY A 121 22.10 -16.35 18.01
N ASP A 122 22.50 -15.21 17.44
CA ASP A 122 21.84 -13.90 17.61
C ASP A 122 21.86 -13.08 16.30
N ARG A 123 21.26 -11.88 16.31
CA ARG A 123 21.21 -10.97 15.17
C ARG A 123 22.58 -10.64 14.60
N ILE A 124 22.65 -10.52 13.28
CA ILE A 124 23.86 -10.05 12.58
C ILE A 124 23.83 -8.52 12.54
N SER A 125 24.79 -7.89 13.21
CA SER A 125 24.80 -6.43 13.42
C SER A 125 25.57 -5.68 12.32
N GLY A 126 26.51 -6.34 11.65
CA GLY A 126 27.29 -5.76 10.55
C GLY A 126 28.02 -6.83 9.74
N SER A 127 28.34 -6.51 8.50
CA SER A 127 29.11 -7.38 7.60
C SER A 127 30.03 -6.53 6.72
N ILE A 128 31.15 -7.12 6.30
CA ILE A 128 32.04 -6.62 5.27
C ILE A 128 32.56 -7.79 4.45
N ILE A 129 32.80 -7.55 3.17
CA ILE A 129 33.33 -8.55 2.25
C ILE A 129 34.76 -8.17 1.87
N ASP A 130 35.64 -9.16 1.88
CA ASP A 130 36.94 -9.13 1.20
C ASP A 130 36.87 -10.03 -0.05
N SER A 131 37.93 -10.05 -0.86
CA SER A 131 38.00 -10.78 -2.13
C SER A 131 37.50 -12.23 -2.10
N VAL A 132 37.71 -12.96 -0.99
CA VAL A 132 37.33 -14.38 -0.86
C VAL A 132 36.57 -14.73 0.43
N GLN A 133 36.40 -13.79 1.36
CA GLN A 133 35.81 -14.04 2.68
C GLN A 133 34.73 -13.00 3.01
N VAL A 134 33.73 -13.41 3.78
CA VAL A 134 32.80 -12.49 4.46
C VAL A 134 33.14 -12.47 5.94
N PHE A 135 33.35 -11.28 6.49
CA PHE A 135 33.47 -11.06 7.92
C PHE A 135 32.20 -10.41 8.44
N PHE A 136 31.61 -10.96 9.51
CA PHE A 136 30.38 -10.43 10.06
C PHE A 136 30.29 -10.58 11.57
N THR A 137 29.54 -9.67 12.18
CA THR A 137 29.50 -9.49 13.64
C THR A 137 28.12 -9.76 14.19
N THR A 138 28.04 -10.29 15.40
CA THR A 138 26.77 -10.65 16.05
C THR A 138 26.54 -9.91 17.37
N GLY A 139 25.26 -9.76 17.71
CA GLY A 139 24.82 -9.11 18.95
C GLY A 139 25.26 -9.80 20.24
N GLU A 140 25.65 -11.08 20.16
CA GLU A 140 26.16 -11.91 21.27
C GLU A 140 27.69 -11.86 21.43
N GLY A 141 28.40 -11.12 20.56
CA GLY A 141 29.84 -10.88 20.72
C GLY A 141 30.74 -11.83 19.93
N TYR A 142 30.30 -12.31 18.77
CA TYR A 142 31.15 -13.05 17.84
C TYR A 142 31.48 -12.23 16.60
N LEU A 143 32.72 -12.38 16.13
CA LEU A 143 33.17 -12.07 14.79
C LEU A 143 33.37 -13.40 14.06
N TYR A 144 32.69 -13.59 12.95
CA TYR A 144 32.81 -14.77 12.09
C TYR A 144 33.53 -14.42 10.80
N ALA A 145 34.27 -15.38 10.26
CA ALA A 145 34.75 -15.39 8.89
C ALA A 145 34.20 -16.62 8.17
N VAL A 146 33.54 -16.40 7.03
CA VAL A 146 33.04 -17.48 6.17
C VAL A 146 33.59 -17.33 4.76
N ASP A 147 33.71 -18.44 4.04
CA ASP A 147 34.03 -18.43 2.62
C ASP A 147 32.93 -17.71 1.83
N LEU A 148 33.30 -16.76 0.99
CA LEU A 148 32.35 -15.95 0.23
C LEU A 148 31.52 -16.78 -0.78
N ARG A 149 32.08 -17.85 -1.33
CA ARG A 149 31.45 -18.65 -2.38
C ARG A 149 30.57 -19.75 -1.82
N THR A 150 30.98 -20.39 -0.73
CA THR A 150 30.25 -21.53 -0.16
C THR A 150 29.46 -21.19 1.10
N GLY A 151 29.86 -20.15 1.84
CA GLY A 151 29.33 -19.83 3.16
C GLY A 151 29.90 -20.71 4.27
N ASP A 152 30.94 -21.50 4.00
CA ASP A 152 31.56 -22.37 4.99
C ASP A 152 32.32 -21.56 6.05
N LEU A 153 32.21 -21.97 7.31
CA LEU A 153 32.94 -21.34 8.42
C LEU A 153 34.46 -21.56 8.26
N LEU A 154 35.21 -20.47 8.23
CA LEU A 154 36.67 -20.49 8.21
C LEU A 154 37.22 -20.38 9.64
N TRP A 155 36.78 -19.36 10.36
CA TRP A 155 37.13 -19.15 11.77
C TRP A 155 36.10 -18.27 12.46
N GLN A 156 36.12 -18.27 13.80
CA GLN A 156 35.31 -17.38 14.63
C GLN A 156 36.11 -16.88 15.83
N TYR A 157 35.85 -15.64 16.25
CA TYR A 157 36.45 -15.01 17.42
C TYR A 157 35.35 -14.51 18.35
N ARG A 158 35.50 -14.74 19.66
CA ARG A 158 34.49 -14.38 20.66
C ARG A 158 35.03 -13.35 21.66
N VAL A 159 34.18 -12.37 21.99
CA VAL A 159 34.39 -11.42 23.10
C VAL A 159 33.26 -11.51 24.14
N PRO A 160 33.46 -10.98 25.36
CA PRO A 160 32.46 -11.08 26.44
C PRO A 160 31.17 -10.26 26.23
N ALA A 161 31.15 -9.32 25.30
CA ALA A 161 30.04 -8.41 25.07
C ALA A 161 29.71 -8.24 23.58
N GLY A 162 28.50 -7.79 23.28
CA GLY A 162 27.99 -7.67 21.90
C GLY A 162 28.86 -6.79 21.00
N ILE A 163 28.91 -7.16 19.71
CA ILE A 163 29.51 -6.35 18.66
C ILE A 163 28.36 -5.71 17.88
N ARG A 164 28.30 -4.37 17.86
CA ARG A 164 27.16 -3.59 17.33
C ARG A 164 27.45 -2.89 16.01
N SER A 165 28.71 -2.84 15.60
CA SER A 165 29.17 -2.19 14.38
C SER A 165 29.65 -3.20 13.35
N ALA A 166 29.79 -2.73 12.10
CA ALA A 166 30.46 -3.48 11.06
C ALA A 166 31.98 -3.53 11.34
N PRO A 167 32.64 -4.66 11.04
CA PRO A 167 34.08 -4.74 11.09
C PRO A 167 34.72 -3.96 9.94
N ALA A 168 36.00 -3.62 10.08
CA ALA A 168 36.82 -3.03 9.02
C ALA A 168 37.98 -3.96 8.70
N VAL A 169 38.54 -3.86 7.49
CA VAL A 169 39.61 -4.75 7.04
C VAL A 169 40.73 -3.98 6.37
N ASP A 170 41.98 -4.39 6.59
CA ASP A 170 43.15 -3.98 5.79
C ASP A 170 43.73 -5.17 5.02
N THR A 171 44.96 -5.16 4.55
CA THR A 171 45.55 -6.33 3.86
C THR A 171 45.55 -7.62 4.69
N ASP A 172 45.83 -7.53 6.00
CA ASP A 172 46.15 -8.69 6.85
C ASP A 172 45.20 -8.87 8.05
N ARG A 173 44.39 -7.85 8.37
CA ARG A 173 43.68 -7.72 9.65
C ARG A 173 42.20 -7.42 9.49
N VAL A 174 41.44 -7.87 10.48
CA VAL A 174 40.04 -7.50 10.72
C VAL A 174 39.95 -6.73 12.04
N TYR A 175 39.42 -5.52 11.98
CA TYR A 175 39.24 -4.61 13.11
C TYR A 175 37.78 -4.57 13.54
N PHE A 176 37.52 -4.64 14.83
CA PHE A 176 36.16 -4.52 15.37
C PHE A 176 36.14 -3.96 16.79
N GLY A 177 35.09 -3.18 17.08
CA GLY A 177 34.80 -2.65 18.40
C GLY A 177 33.70 -3.44 19.09
N SER A 178 33.70 -3.49 20.43
CA SER A 178 32.67 -4.18 21.20
C SER A 178 32.17 -3.39 22.41
N ASP A 179 31.03 -3.84 22.93
CA ASP A 179 30.39 -3.27 24.12
C ASP A 179 31.22 -3.46 25.42
N ASP A 180 32.31 -4.23 25.38
CA ASP A 180 33.27 -4.41 26.49
C ASP A 180 34.37 -3.32 26.54
N SER A 181 34.15 -2.21 25.81
CA SER A 181 35.09 -1.10 25.69
C SER A 181 36.44 -1.50 25.09
N GLY A 182 36.45 -2.45 24.16
CA GLY A 182 37.66 -2.87 23.44
C GLY A 182 37.55 -2.63 21.94
N LEU A 183 38.64 -2.13 21.33
CA LEU A 183 38.93 -2.27 19.89
C LEU A 183 39.97 -3.38 19.71
N ARG A 184 39.74 -4.29 18.77
CA ARG A 184 40.65 -5.41 18.51
C ARG A 184 41.01 -5.52 17.04
N ALA A 185 42.20 -6.03 16.76
CA ALA A 185 42.61 -6.50 15.46
C ALA A 185 42.92 -8.00 15.53
N VAL A 186 42.29 -8.77 14.65
CA VAL A 186 42.56 -10.20 14.48
C VAL A 186 43.12 -10.46 13.09
N SER A 187 43.86 -11.54 12.94
CA SER A 187 44.34 -12.03 11.65
C SER A 187 43.19 -12.40 10.73
N LYS A 188 43.23 -11.95 9.47
CA LYS A 188 42.28 -12.39 8.43
C LYS A 188 42.37 -13.87 8.12
N GLU A 189 43.57 -14.43 8.23
CA GLU A 189 43.85 -15.80 7.83
C GLU A 189 43.21 -16.82 8.78
N ASP A 190 43.37 -16.62 10.09
CA ASP A 190 43.03 -17.61 11.10
C ASP A 190 42.23 -17.06 12.31
N GLY A 191 41.93 -15.76 12.32
CA GLY A 191 41.21 -15.12 13.42
C GLY A 191 42.03 -14.96 14.71
N SER A 192 43.34 -15.22 14.68
CA SER A 192 44.20 -15.04 15.85
C SER A 192 44.28 -13.58 16.27
N LEU A 193 44.28 -13.31 17.58
CA LEU A 193 44.38 -11.95 18.11
C LEU A 193 45.77 -11.37 17.81
N MET A 194 45.82 -10.28 17.04
CA MET A 194 47.07 -9.55 16.81
C MET A 194 47.31 -8.51 17.90
N TRP A 195 46.29 -7.70 18.21
CA TRP A 195 46.35 -6.74 19.31
C TRP A 195 44.95 -6.36 19.80
N ALA A 196 44.89 -5.84 21.02
CA ALA A 196 43.69 -5.28 21.63
C ALA A 196 44.01 -3.94 22.31
N PHE A 197 43.08 -3.00 22.21
CA PHE A 197 43.17 -1.67 22.83
C PHE A 197 41.92 -1.39 23.66
N GLN A 198 42.11 -1.03 24.94
CA GLN A 198 41.01 -0.75 25.87
C GLN A 198 40.66 0.75 25.88
N THR A 199 39.40 1.07 25.64
CA THR A 199 38.84 2.42 25.74
C THR A 199 38.15 2.67 27.09
N ARG A 200 37.59 3.88 27.26
CA ARG A 200 36.82 4.23 28.46
C ARG A 200 35.38 3.76 28.35
N GLY A 201 34.76 3.99 27.19
CA GLY A 201 33.40 3.55 26.92
C GLY A 201 33.30 2.46 25.85
N PRO A 202 32.11 1.88 25.66
CA PRO A 202 31.81 0.95 24.57
C PRO A 202 32.20 1.49 23.19
N VAL A 203 32.77 0.64 22.33
CA VAL A 203 33.12 1.00 20.95
C VAL A 203 32.01 0.48 20.02
N ARG A 204 31.10 1.36 19.61
CA ARG A 204 29.96 1.04 18.72
C ARG A 204 30.06 1.66 17.33
N THR A 205 31.11 2.40 17.05
CA THR A 205 31.37 2.95 15.73
C THR A 205 32.02 1.89 14.84
N ASP A 206 31.80 1.98 13.53
CA ASP A 206 32.57 1.17 12.58
C ASP A 206 34.01 1.72 12.58
N PRO A 207 35.05 0.88 12.77
CA PRO A 207 36.43 1.36 12.66
C PRO A 207 36.71 1.87 11.25
N LEU A 208 37.45 2.96 11.13
CA LEU A 208 37.84 3.56 9.86
C LEU A 208 39.35 3.39 9.67
N VAL A 209 39.75 2.58 8.69
CA VAL A 209 41.17 2.36 8.35
C VAL A 209 41.56 3.30 7.21
N VAL A 210 42.55 4.17 7.43
CA VAL A 210 43.10 5.08 6.41
C VAL A 210 44.61 5.07 6.52
N GLY A 211 45.29 4.63 5.46
CA GLY A 211 46.74 4.48 5.47
C GLY A 211 47.21 3.51 6.55
N GLU A 212 48.02 3.99 7.49
CA GLU A 212 48.55 3.20 8.61
C GLU A 212 47.79 3.41 9.93
N LEU A 213 46.69 4.17 9.89
CA LEU A 213 45.93 4.56 11.07
C LEU A 213 44.50 3.99 11.05
N VAL A 214 44.03 3.63 12.24
CA VAL A 214 42.68 3.14 12.52
C VAL A 214 41.99 4.14 13.45
N TYR A 215 40.92 4.75 12.96
CA TYR A 215 40.11 5.76 13.65
C TYR A 215 38.81 5.18 14.17
N PHE A 216 38.41 5.56 15.37
CA PHE A 216 37.16 5.11 15.99
C PHE A 216 36.77 5.98 17.17
N GLY A 217 35.47 5.97 17.49
CA GLY A 217 34.91 6.67 18.64
C GLY A 217 34.30 5.72 19.67
N ASP A 218 34.41 6.09 20.94
CA ASP A 218 33.69 5.43 22.04
C ASP A 218 32.43 6.23 22.48
N ASN A 219 31.55 5.56 23.22
CA ASN A 219 30.32 6.16 23.73
C ASN A 219 30.53 7.16 24.87
N ASP A 220 31.73 7.25 25.44
CA ASP A 220 32.11 8.27 26.43
C ASP A 220 32.58 9.57 25.74
N GLY A 221 32.59 9.59 24.40
CA GLY A 221 32.88 10.74 23.58
C GLY A 221 34.37 10.96 23.34
N TRP A 222 35.18 9.90 23.41
CA TRP A 222 36.58 9.93 22.98
C TRP A 222 36.73 9.46 21.54
N PHE A 223 37.46 10.23 20.74
CA PHE A 223 37.90 9.85 19.39
C PHE A 223 39.37 9.43 19.44
N TYR A 224 39.70 8.31 18.82
CA TYR A 224 41.01 7.68 18.87
C TYR A 224 41.58 7.47 17.47
N ALA A 225 42.92 7.51 17.38
CA ALA A 225 43.68 7.00 16.26
C ALA A 225 44.78 6.07 16.79
N LEU A 226 44.79 4.82 16.31
CA LEU A 226 45.87 3.86 16.56
C LEU A 226 46.59 3.56 15.26
N ASN A 227 47.86 3.17 15.33
CA ASN A 227 48.51 2.58 14.17
C ASN A 227 48.12 1.10 13.98
N ASN A 228 48.55 0.50 12.87
CA ASN A 228 48.30 -0.91 12.54
C ASN A 228 48.81 -1.92 13.60
N ASN A 229 49.64 -1.51 14.56
CA ASN A 229 50.13 -2.33 15.68
C ASN A 229 49.34 -2.10 16.98
N GLY A 230 48.25 -1.32 16.95
CA GLY A 230 47.44 -1.00 18.12
C GLY A 230 48.05 0.04 19.05
N ILE A 231 49.09 0.73 18.61
CA ILE A 231 49.75 1.79 19.39
C ILE A 231 48.99 3.10 19.20
N LEU A 232 48.66 3.74 20.31
CA LEU A 232 47.96 5.03 20.31
C LEU A 232 48.81 6.12 19.66
N ALA A 233 48.37 6.60 18.50
CA ALA A 233 48.93 7.79 17.87
C ALA A 233 48.42 9.04 18.60
N TRP A 234 47.10 9.16 18.75
CA TRP A 234 46.48 10.25 19.50
C TRP A 234 45.04 9.92 19.91
N LYS A 235 44.51 10.72 20.86
CA LYS A 235 43.08 10.74 21.21
C LYS A 235 42.59 12.15 21.52
N ARG A 236 41.29 12.38 21.38
CA ARG A 236 40.61 13.67 21.65
C ARG A 236 39.28 13.46 22.38
N MET A 237 38.98 14.34 23.33
CA MET A 237 37.69 14.37 24.03
C MET A 237 36.73 15.28 23.28
N ILE A 238 35.66 14.71 22.73
CA ILE A 238 34.62 15.39 21.96
C ILE A 238 33.44 15.79 22.85
N GLY A 239 33.12 14.96 23.86
CA GLY A 239 32.12 15.24 24.90
C GLY A 239 30.69 14.77 24.60
N GLY A 240 30.46 14.11 23.46
CA GLY A 240 29.21 13.41 23.12
C GLY A 240 29.52 12.12 22.37
N ARG A 241 28.55 11.20 22.28
CA ARG A 241 28.71 9.94 21.53
C ARG A 241 29.10 10.27 20.10
N ILE A 242 30.03 9.50 19.54
CA ILE A 242 30.60 9.75 18.22
C ILE A 242 29.90 8.84 17.21
N GLY A 243 29.46 9.39 16.09
CA GLY A 243 28.99 8.60 14.94
C GLY A 243 30.15 8.04 14.13
N THR A 244 29.91 7.00 13.33
CA THR A 244 30.94 6.41 12.46
C THR A 244 31.60 7.49 11.59
N ALA A 245 32.93 7.47 11.51
CA ALA A 245 33.71 8.44 10.75
C ALA A 245 33.82 8.07 9.26
N THR A 246 34.11 9.06 8.42
CA THR A 246 34.51 8.88 7.01
C THR A 246 35.75 9.70 6.72
N ALA A 247 36.47 9.38 5.64
CA ALA A 247 37.68 10.11 5.24
C ALA A 247 37.61 10.61 3.79
N ARG A 248 38.24 11.76 3.53
CA ARG A 248 38.52 12.27 2.18
C ARG A 248 39.87 12.97 2.17
N GLY A 249 40.85 12.38 1.49
CA GLY A 249 42.24 12.85 1.57
C GLY A 249 42.73 12.83 3.03
N ASN A 250 43.47 13.86 3.46
CA ASN A 250 43.95 14.00 4.84
C ASN A 250 42.89 14.65 5.78
N ARG A 251 41.61 14.28 5.63
CA ARG A 251 40.52 14.80 6.47
C ARG A 251 39.59 13.67 6.90
N ILE A 252 39.33 13.62 8.20
CA ILE A 252 38.44 12.69 8.87
C ILE A 252 37.20 13.46 9.35
N PHE A 253 36.01 13.02 8.95
CA PHE A 253 34.73 13.64 9.28
C PHE A 253 33.88 12.72 10.13
N PHE A 254 33.23 13.26 11.15
CA PHE A 254 32.29 12.51 11.98
C PHE A 254 31.28 13.44 12.64
N GLY A 255 30.10 12.89 12.93
CA GLY A 255 29.06 13.54 13.73
C GLY A 255 29.17 13.18 15.21
N SER A 256 28.48 13.94 16.06
CA SER A 256 28.34 13.60 17.46
C SER A 256 26.94 13.90 18.01
N SER A 257 26.58 13.20 19.09
CA SER A 257 25.35 13.41 19.85
C SER A 257 25.23 14.78 20.51
N ASN A 258 26.30 15.57 20.52
CA ASN A 258 26.26 16.96 20.96
C ASN A 258 25.73 17.93 19.87
N GLY A 259 25.31 17.42 18.71
CA GLY A 259 24.79 18.20 17.60
C GLY A 259 25.87 18.93 16.79
N LEU A 260 27.13 18.49 16.88
CA LEU A 260 28.25 19.00 16.11
C LEU A 260 28.74 17.98 15.07
N VAL A 261 29.19 18.52 13.93
CA VAL A 261 29.96 17.82 12.90
C VAL A 261 31.41 18.30 13.00
N TYR A 262 32.36 17.38 12.94
CA TYR A 262 33.78 17.65 13.07
C TYR A 262 34.52 17.26 11.80
N ALA A 263 35.55 18.04 11.46
CA ALA A 263 36.61 17.67 10.53
C ALA A 263 37.96 17.78 11.22
N MET A 264 38.73 16.70 11.18
CA MET A 264 40.09 16.61 11.75
C MET A 264 41.08 16.15 10.69
N ASN A 265 42.36 16.43 10.88
CA ASN A 265 43.44 15.85 10.06
C ASN A 265 43.95 14.53 10.65
N GLU A 266 44.86 13.86 9.95
CA GLU A 266 45.47 12.59 10.39
C GLU A 266 46.25 12.72 11.73
N ASP A 267 46.73 13.92 12.08
CA ASP A 267 47.42 14.23 13.36
C ASP A 267 46.46 14.49 14.54
N GLY A 268 45.14 14.48 14.27
CA GLY A 268 44.10 14.71 15.27
C GLY A 268 43.94 16.17 15.67
N GLU A 269 44.36 17.09 14.81
CA GLU A 269 44.09 18.52 14.93
C GLU A 269 42.71 18.84 14.34
N LEU A 270 41.97 19.71 15.03
CA LEU A 270 40.68 20.17 14.56
C LEU A 270 40.86 21.14 13.41
N VAL A 271 40.32 20.79 12.24
CA VAL A 271 40.31 21.69 11.08
C VAL A 271 39.11 22.63 11.16
N TRP A 272 37.91 22.07 11.34
CA TRP A 272 36.69 22.84 11.59
C TRP A 272 35.66 22.02 12.37
N LYS A 273 34.70 22.69 13.00
CA LYS A 273 33.49 22.07 13.56
C LYS A 273 32.26 22.94 13.29
N ARG A 274 31.11 22.32 13.11
CA ARG A 274 29.84 22.99 12.81
C ARG A 274 28.71 22.47 13.67
N LYS A 275 27.84 23.37 14.13
CA LYS A 275 26.58 23.02 14.80
C LYS A 275 25.46 22.82 13.79
N VAL A 276 24.71 21.75 13.97
CA VAL A 276 23.48 21.44 13.24
C VAL A 276 22.30 21.34 14.20
N ALA A 277 21.09 21.17 13.68
CA ALA A 277 19.86 21.30 14.45
C ALA A 277 19.62 20.16 15.46
N ALA A 278 20.16 18.96 15.19
CA ALA A 278 20.00 17.78 16.04
C ALA A 278 21.28 16.92 16.12
N GLU A 279 21.24 15.84 16.90
CA GLU A 279 22.32 14.84 17.00
C GLU A 279 22.68 14.27 15.63
N VAL A 280 23.98 14.09 15.38
CA VAL A 280 24.47 13.45 14.15
C VAL A 280 25.08 12.10 14.53
N SER A 281 24.29 11.06 14.37
CA SER A 281 24.68 9.67 14.67
C SER A 281 25.14 8.90 13.42
N LYS A 282 24.65 9.29 12.25
CA LYS A 282 24.83 8.58 10.98
C LYS A 282 26.19 8.90 10.36
N THR A 283 26.74 7.92 9.62
CA THR A 283 28.00 8.08 8.90
C THR A 283 27.89 9.22 7.88
N PRO A 284 28.76 10.24 7.94
CA PRO A 284 28.85 11.24 6.89
C PRO A 284 29.24 10.64 5.54
N LEU A 285 28.79 11.24 4.44
CA LEU A 285 29.24 10.89 3.09
C LEU A 285 30.03 12.05 2.50
N ALA A 286 31.32 11.83 2.23
CA ALA A 286 32.16 12.79 1.52
C ALA A 286 32.13 12.50 0.00
N TRP A 287 31.78 13.49 -0.81
CA TRP A 287 31.71 13.38 -2.27
C TRP A 287 32.11 14.68 -2.94
N GLY A 288 33.12 14.65 -3.81
CA GLY A 288 33.72 15.88 -4.35
C GLY A 288 34.13 16.80 -3.21
N ASN A 289 33.83 18.11 -3.29
CA ASN A 289 34.04 19.07 -2.20
C ASN A 289 32.83 19.20 -1.25
N THR A 290 31.93 18.22 -1.24
CA THR A 290 30.70 18.24 -0.43
C THR A 290 30.74 17.11 0.62
N LEU A 291 30.23 17.40 1.81
CA LEU A 291 30.04 16.46 2.90
C LEU A 291 28.54 16.42 3.25
N PHE A 292 27.90 15.28 3.01
CA PHE A 292 26.51 15.06 3.35
C PHE A 292 26.38 14.52 4.77
N ILE A 293 25.46 15.10 5.54
CA ILE A 293 25.22 14.79 6.95
C ILE A 293 23.72 14.64 7.18
N ALA A 294 23.31 13.53 7.79
CA ALA A 294 21.95 13.37 8.29
C ALA A 294 21.91 13.62 9.80
N ASP A 295 21.01 14.51 10.24
CA ASP A 295 20.69 14.69 11.65
C ASP A 295 19.49 13.82 12.09
N GLU A 296 19.44 13.50 13.38
CA GLU A 296 18.34 12.74 14.01
C GLU A 296 17.01 13.51 14.06
N GLY A 297 17.02 14.79 13.71
CA GLY A 297 15.84 15.59 13.51
C GLY A 297 15.15 15.30 12.17
N GLY A 298 15.78 14.56 11.25
CA GLY A 298 15.30 14.36 9.88
C GLY A 298 15.69 15.49 8.95
N SER A 299 16.89 16.05 9.11
CA SER A 299 17.46 17.01 8.16
C SER A 299 18.70 16.42 7.49
N LEU A 300 18.83 16.62 6.18
CA LEU A 300 20.02 16.32 5.38
C LEU A 300 20.75 17.62 5.08
N HIS A 301 22.01 17.73 5.47
CA HIS A 301 22.86 18.89 5.24
C HIS A 301 23.93 18.56 4.22
N ALA A 302 24.20 19.47 3.29
CA ALA A 302 25.37 19.44 2.42
C ALA A 302 26.33 20.55 2.83
N LEU A 303 27.50 20.16 3.33
CA LEU A 303 28.53 21.06 3.81
C LEU A 303 29.72 21.08 2.85
N GLY A 304 30.46 22.19 2.76
CA GLY A 304 31.78 22.18 2.14
C GLY A 304 32.71 21.28 2.95
N ALA A 305 33.25 20.23 2.33
CA ALA A 305 34.15 19.30 3.02
C ALA A 305 35.39 20.03 3.57
N ASP A 306 35.86 21.06 2.86
CA ASP A 306 37.05 21.79 3.26
C ASP A 306 36.81 22.92 4.28
N THR A 307 35.59 23.47 4.34
CA THR A 307 35.26 24.68 5.13
C THR A 307 34.28 24.43 6.27
N GLY A 308 33.44 23.40 6.15
CA GLY A 308 32.29 23.18 7.03
C GLY A 308 31.13 24.13 6.77
N GLU A 309 31.20 25.01 5.78
CA GLU A 309 30.10 25.92 5.45
C GLU A 309 28.95 25.16 4.77
N GLU A 310 27.70 25.45 5.14
CA GLU A 310 26.53 24.76 4.59
C GLU A 310 26.21 25.38 3.26
N ARG A 311 26.17 24.51 2.26
CA ARG A 311 25.76 24.85 0.91
C ARG A 311 24.24 24.85 0.83
N TRP A 312 23.62 23.86 1.46
CA TRP A 312 22.17 23.71 1.56
C TRP A 312 21.78 22.69 2.64
N SER A 313 20.53 22.73 3.05
CA SER A 313 19.90 21.70 3.89
C SER A 313 18.48 21.38 3.40
N LEU A 314 18.04 20.15 3.67
CA LEU A 314 16.74 19.60 3.28
C LEU A 314 16.08 18.98 4.50
N LYS A 315 14.81 19.29 4.75
CA LYS A 315 14.02 18.64 5.80
C LYS A 315 13.19 17.49 5.24
N THR A 316 13.33 16.31 5.81
CA THR A 316 12.56 15.12 5.46
C THR A 316 11.35 14.94 6.39
N SER A 317 10.35 14.26 5.86
CA SER A 317 9.13 13.75 6.51
C SER A 317 9.35 12.92 7.77
N GLY A 318 10.44 12.16 7.81
CA GLY A 318 10.86 11.31 8.90
C GLY A 318 12.36 11.43 9.17
N ARG A 319 12.85 10.74 10.19
CA ARG A 319 14.29 10.69 10.51
C ARG A 319 15.02 9.90 9.45
N ILE A 320 16.21 10.32 9.04
CA ILE A 320 17.01 9.53 8.09
C ILE A 320 17.63 8.36 8.86
N THR A 321 17.20 7.14 8.55
CA THR A 321 17.56 5.94 9.33
C THR A 321 18.72 5.14 8.73
N GLY A 322 18.89 5.22 7.40
CA GLY A 322 19.95 4.55 6.64
C GLY A 322 21.22 5.38 6.44
N ARG A 323 22.24 4.75 5.85
CA ARG A 323 23.42 5.46 5.32
C ARG A 323 23.02 6.30 4.10
N ILE A 324 23.64 7.47 3.95
CA ILE A 324 23.54 8.27 2.74
C ILE A 324 24.55 7.72 1.72
N MET A 325 24.14 7.60 0.47
CA MET A 325 25.00 7.11 -0.60
C MET A 325 24.83 7.93 -1.87
N ILE A 326 25.82 7.85 -2.76
CA ILE A 326 25.71 8.39 -4.11
C ILE A 326 25.98 7.27 -5.10
N SER A 327 25.09 7.16 -6.09
CA SER A 327 25.26 6.29 -7.25
C SER A 327 25.10 7.13 -8.51
N GLN A 328 26.15 7.19 -9.34
CA GLN A 328 26.22 8.10 -10.49
C GLN A 328 26.04 9.56 -10.05
N ASN A 329 24.87 10.16 -10.33
CA ASN A 329 24.50 11.51 -9.93
C ASN A 329 23.32 11.55 -8.92
N ALA A 330 22.92 10.39 -8.38
CA ALA A 330 21.78 10.26 -7.48
C ALA A 330 22.24 10.08 -6.02
N LEU A 331 21.88 11.02 -5.15
CA LEU A 331 21.98 10.96 -3.69
C LEU A 331 20.81 10.15 -3.12
N LEU A 332 21.12 9.07 -2.42
CA LEU A 332 20.18 8.06 -1.95
C LEU A 332 20.19 7.96 -0.43
N PHE A 333 19.00 7.89 0.18
CA PHE A 333 18.87 7.62 1.62
C PHE A 333 17.47 7.12 1.98
N MET A 334 17.33 6.39 3.08
CA MET A 334 16.04 5.96 3.64
C MET A 334 15.64 6.81 4.84
N ALA A 335 14.36 7.14 4.95
CA ALA A 335 13.79 7.79 6.13
C ALA A 335 12.79 6.90 6.87
N SER A 336 12.49 7.28 8.12
CA SER A 336 11.63 6.53 9.05
C SER A 336 10.16 6.53 8.66
N ASP A 337 9.77 7.31 7.65
CA ASP A 337 8.47 7.25 6.99
C ASP A 337 8.34 6.04 6.05
N GLY A 338 9.41 5.25 5.93
CA GLY A 338 9.50 4.04 5.12
C GLY A 338 9.83 4.27 3.66
N PHE A 339 10.19 5.50 3.28
CA PHE A 339 10.57 5.84 1.92
C PHE A 339 12.09 5.81 1.72
N LEU A 340 12.52 5.21 0.62
CA LEU A 340 13.82 5.42 -0.01
C LEU A 340 13.72 6.64 -0.93
N TYR A 341 14.59 7.62 -0.74
CA TYR A 341 14.68 8.83 -1.52
C TYR A 341 15.85 8.75 -2.50
N SER A 342 15.67 9.34 -3.69
CA SER A 342 16.72 9.60 -4.67
C SER A 342 16.65 11.04 -5.12
N PHE A 343 17.74 11.79 -4.95
CA PHE A 343 17.90 13.15 -5.41
C PHE A 343 19.01 13.24 -6.44
N GLU A 344 18.78 13.90 -7.57
CA GLU A 344 19.84 14.27 -8.50
C GLU A 344 20.69 15.38 -7.88
N LEU A 345 22.01 15.24 -7.89
CA LEU A 345 22.97 16.23 -7.41
C LEU A 345 23.45 17.13 -8.54
N ASP A 346 23.64 18.42 -8.26
CA ASP A 346 24.09 19.40 -9.26
C ASP A 346 23.36 19.23 -10.60
N PRO A 347 22.00 19.20 -10.60
CA PRO A 347 21.26 19.04 -11.84
C PRO A 347 21.76 20.11 -12.81
N VAL A 348 22.06 19.71 -14.05
CA VAL A 348 22.32 20.67 -15.11
C VAL A 348 20.99 21.35 -15.39
N ILE A 349 20.66 22.33 -14.55
CA ILE A 349 19.80 23.42 -14.91
C ILE A 349 20.62 24.14 -15.98
N PRO A 350 20.15 24.18 -17.24
CA PRO A 350 20.84 24.91 -18.29
C PRO A 350 21.33 26.24 -17.73
N SER A 351 22.64 26.44 -17.72
CA SER A 351 23.23 27.70 -17.27
C SER A 351 23.00 28.73 -18.36
N GLY A 352 21.77 29.20 -18.41
CA GLY A 352 21.30 30.39 -19.11
C GLY A 352 20.42 31.12 -18.12
N GLN A 353 21.01 31.65 -17.05
CA GLN A 353 20.26 32.51 -16.12
C GLN A 353 19.91 33.88 -16.75
N ASP A 354 20.17 34.03 -18.06
CA ASP A 354 19.80 35.18 -18.88
C ASP A 354 18.67 34.86 -19.91
N ASP A 355 18.19 33.61 -20.04
CA ASP A 355 17.28 33.20 -21.15
C ASP A 355 15.93 32.56 -20.70
N TYR A 356 15.65 32.46 -19.40
CA TYR A 356 14.36 31.96 -18.91
C TYR A 356 13.26 33.02 -19.06
N LEU A 357 12.14 32.65 -19.69
CA LEU A 357 10.94 33.48 -19.72
C LEU A 357 10.21 33.45 -18.37
N TRP A 358 10.22 32.30 -17.68
CA TRP A 358 9.65 32.14 -16.33
C TRP A 358 10.16 30.90 -15.58
N ASP A 359 10.17 30.98 -14.24
CA ASP A 359 10.48 29.91 -13.27
C ASP A 359 9.72 30.20 -11.96
N TYR A 360 8.77 29.33 -11.57
CA TYR A 360 7.95 29.55 -10.37
C TYR A 360 7.38 28.26 -9.81
N TRP A 361 6.97 28.35 -8.54
CA TRP A 361 6.46 27.26 -7.75
C TRP A 361 5.02 27.53 -7.30
N VAL A 362 4.22 26.48 -7.28
CA VAL A 362 2.79 26.55 -7.00
C VAL A 362 2.46 25.54 -5.92
N GLU A 363 1.73 25.94 -4.88
CA GLU A 363 1.13 24.96 -3.96
C GLU A 363 -0.22 24.49 -4.49
N GLN A 364 -0.49 23.19 -4.36
CA GLN A 364 -1.79 22.58 -4.67
C GLN A 364 -2.52 22.26 -3.37
N LEU A 365 -3.80 22.60 -3.32
CA LEU A 365 -4.69 22.37 -2.20
C LEU A 365 -5.92 21.57 -2.64
N TYR A 366 -6.35 20.62 -1.81
CA TYR A 366 -7.65 19.94 -1.91
C TYR A 366 -8.41 20.15 -0.60
N ARG A 367 -9.65 20.64 -0.69
CA ARG A 367 -10.47 21.02 0.47
C ARG A 367 -9.72 21.92 1.46
N GLY A 368 -8.89 22.83 0.92
CA GLY A 368 -8.05 23.77 1.67
C GLY A 368 -6.82 23.14 2.36
N ARG A 369 -6.57 21.84 2.18
CA ARG A 369 -5.38 21.15 2.69
C ARG A 369 -4.34 21.00 1.60
N LYS A 370 -3.07 21.18 1.94
CA LYS A 370 -1.99 21.04 0.96
C LYS A 370 -1.76 19.59 0.57
N THR A 371 -1.79 19.35 -0.74
CA THR A 371 -1.70 18.01 -1.34
C THR A 371 -0.54 17.86 -2.29
N GLY A 372 0.06 18.96 -2.75
CA GLY A 372 1.12 18.87 -3.74
C GLY A 372 1.73 20.21 -4.11
N TYR A 373 2.49 20.19 -5.19
CA TYR A 373 3.03 21.38 -5.82
C TYR A 373 3.17 21.21 -7.34
N PHE A 374 3.28 22.34 -8.04
CA PHE A 374 3.80 22.41 -9.40
C PHE A 374 5.09 23.22 -9.42
N HIS A 375 6.02 22.81 -10.27
CA HIS A 375 7.19 23.60 -10.67
C HIS A 375 7.15 23.76 -12.18
N VAL A 376 7.24 24.99 -12.66
CA VAL A 376 7.10 25.26 -14.09
C VAL A 376 8.21 26.20 -14.54
N ILE A 377 8.81 25.86 -15.66
CA ILE A 377 9.94 26.55 -16.26
C ILE A 377 9.64 26.75 -17.74
N ALA A 378 9.87 27.94 -18.29
CA ALA A 378 9.95 28.10 -19.75
C ALA A 378 11.19 28.83 -20.21
N GLU A 379 11.67 28.36 -21.35
CA GLU A 379 12.86 28.82 -22.05
C GLU A 379 12.45 29.29 -23.45
N GLN A 380 12.97 30.44 -23.89
CA GLN A 380 12.86 30.84 -25.29
C GLN A 380 13.80 29.98 -26.14
N ILE A 381 13.32 29.38 -27.23
CA ILE A 381 14.17 28.61 -28.15
C ILE A 381 14.60 29.45 -29.37
N GLN A 382 15.76 29.11 -29.94
CA GLN A 382 16.25 29.72 -31.18
C GLN A 382 15.21 29.57 -32.30
N GLY A 383 14.76 30.68 -32.87
CA GLY A 383 13.67 30.72 -33.87
C GLY A 383 12.34 31.28 -33.35
N GLY A 384 12.25 31.64 -32.06
CA GLY A 384 11.11 32.38 -31.50
C GLY A 384 10.02 31.52 -30.85
N GLY A 385 10.19 30.19 -30.80
CA GLY A 385 9.30 29.30 -30.04
C GLY A 385 9.61 29.25 -28.54
N ILE A 386 8.82 28.48 -27.79
CA ILE A 386 8.97 28.31 -26.34
C ILE A 386 9.05 26.83 -25.98
N HIS A 387 9.95 26.50 -25.06
CA HIS A 387 10.04 25.19 -24.42
C HIS A 387 9.56 25.30 -22.97
N LEU A 388 8.43 24.69 -22.66
CA LEU A 388 7.83 24.64 -21.33
C LEU A 388 8.12 23.29 -20.68
N LYS A 389 8.62 23.28 -19.45
CA LYS A 389 8.81 22.11 -18.61
C LYS A 389 8.00 22.28 -17.34
N MET A 390 7.25 21.26 -16.97
CA MET A 390 6.39 21.25 -15.78
C MET A 390 6.61 19.97 -15.00
N GLU A 391 6.79 20.10 -13.70
CA GLU A 391 6.73 19.02 -12.73
C GLU A 391 5.51 19.23 -11.84
N GLU A 392 4.67 18.21 -11.72
CA GLU A 392 3.60 18.14 -10.74
C GLU A 392 3.91 17.01 -9.76
N VAL A 393 3.82 17.32 -8.46
CA VAL A 393 3.90 16.32 -7.40
C VAL A 393 2.65 16.38 -6.56
N ASN A 394 1.96 15.24 -6.43
CA ASN A 394 0.78 15.09 -5.58
C ASN A 394 1.01 13.97 -4.54
N TRP A 395 0.56 14.21 -3.31
CA TRP A 395 0.81 13.41 -2.11
C TRP A 395 -0.45 12.70 -1.58
N GLU A 396 -1.60 12.84 -2.22
CA GLU A 396 -2.86 12.21 -1.79
C GLU A 396 -2.77 10.68 -1.93
N ILE A 397 -2.25 10.05 -0.87
CA ILE A 397 -2.12 8.61 -0.67
C ILE A 397 -1.20 7.97 -1.73
N GLY A 398 0.08 8.33 -1.67
CA GLY A 398 1.12 7.81 -2.56
C GLY A 398 1.81 8.95 -3.32
N PHE A 399 3.11 8.80 -3.56
CA PHE A 399 3.87 9.79 -4.32
C PHE A 399 3.52 9.67 -5.80
N ARG A 400 2.94 10.72 -6.36
CA ARG A 400 2.71 10.86 -7.80
C ARG A 400 3.58 11.97 -8.31
N ARG A 401 4.32 11.70 -9.38
CA ARG A 401 5.13 12.69 -10.10
C ARG A 401 4.71 12.67 -11.56
N ARG A 402 4.25 13.80 -12.09
CA ARG A 402 4.03 14.00 -13.52
C ARG A 402 5.10 14.98 -14.01
N LEU A 403 5.78 14.60 -15.08
CA LEU A 403 6.72 15.43 -15.81
C LEU A 403 6.11 15.70 -17.18
N SER A 404 5.95 16.96 -17.52
CA SER A 404 5.32 17.40 -18.76
C SER A 404 6.25 18.37 -19.49
N GLU A 405 6.49 18.14 -20.76
CA GLU A 405 7.24 19.02 -21.65
C GLU A 405 6.36 19.46 -22.81
N ARG A 406 6.41 20.74 -23.17
CA ARG A 406 5.74 21.30 -24.35
C ARG A 406 6.76 22.08 -25.17
N LEU A 407 6.79 21.83 -26.46
CA LEU A 407 7.48 22.66 -27.42
C LEU A 407 6.45 23.35 -28.29
N VAL A 408 6.47 24.68 -28.32
CA VAL A 408 5.54 25.49 -29.11
C VAL A 408 6.27 26.48 -29.99
N ASP A 409 5.64 26.91 -31.07
CA ASP A 409 6.17 27.97 -31.93
C ASP A 409 5.95 29.37 -31.34
N SER A 410 6.35 30.42 -32.08
CA SER A 410 6.21 31.81 -31.65
C SER A 410 4.77 32.32 -31.55
N LYS A 411 3.79 31.51 -31.93
CA LYS A 411 2.35 31.77 -31.79
C LYS A 411 1.70 30.80 -30.80
N TYR A 412 2.50 30.12 -29.98
CA TYR A 412 2.07 29.13 -28.99
C TYR A 412 1.42 27.87 -29.56
N ARG A 413 1.61 27.60 -30.86
CA ARG A 413 1.06 26.40 -31.52
C ARG A 413 1.92 25.17 -31.18
N PRO A 414 1.32 24.01 -30.87
CA PRO A 414 2.08 22.80 -30.54
C PRO A 414 3.05 22.38 -31.66
N ILE A 415 4.29 22.09 -31.29
CA ILE A 415 5.30 21.42 -32.14
C ILE A 415 5.45 19.97 -31.68
N SER A 416 5.65 19.77 -30.38
CA SER A 416 5.72 18.46 -29.75
C SER A 416 5.38 18.54 -28.28
N PHE A 417 5.00 17.41 -27.68
CA PHE A 417 4.83 17.30 -26.24
C PHE A 417 5.28 15.93 -25.73
N GLU A 418 5.61 15.89 -24.44
CA GLU A 418 5.83 14.65 -23.71
C GLU A 418 5.23 14.76 -22.32
N ASP A 419 4.44 13.76 -21.93
CA ASP A 419 3.95 13.56 -20.57
C ASP A 419 4.46 12.23 -20.04
N LYS A 420 5.12 12.25 -18.88
CA LYS A 420 5.50 11.07 -18.11
C LYS A 420 4.82 11.12 -16.75
N ARG A 421 3.99 10.13 -16.48
CA ARG A 421 3.41 9.92 -15.16
C ARG A 421 4.10 8.76 -14.48
N ILE A 422 4.70 9.03 -13.33
CA ILE A 422 5.48 8.09 -12.54
C ILE A 422 4.69 7.80 -11.26
N GLU A 423 4.30 6.54 -11.08
CA GLU A 423 3.64 6.03 -9.89
C GLU A 423 4.32 4.73 -9.43
N GLY A 424 5.06 4.79 -8.32
CA GLY A 424 5.84 3.64 -7.86
C GLY A 424 6.87 3.20 -8.91
N GLU A 425 6.68 2.01 -9.49
CA GLU A 425 7.56 1.43 -10.52
C GLU A 425 7.05 1.65 -11.94
N GLN A 426 5.82 2.14 -12.07
CA GLN A 426 5.15 2.26 -13.34
C GLN A 426 5.38 3.65 -13.90
N THR A 427 5.78 3.72 -15.16
CA THR A 427 5.81 4.96 -15.94
C THR A 427 4.86 4.84 -17.10
N ILE A 428 3.84 5.69 -17.11
CA ILE A 428 3.02 5.92 -18.29
C ILE A 428 3.67 7.08 -19.05
N SER A 429 3.95 6.89 -20.34
CA SER A 429 4.46 7.98 -21.18
C SER A 429 3.55 8.20 -22.39
N VAL A 430 3.24 9.46 -22.67
CA VAL A 430 2.52 9.90 -23.87
C VAL A 430 3.36 10.97 -24.53
N ARG A 431 3.73 10.75 -25.79
CA ARG A 431 4.49 11.71 -26.59
C ARG A 431 3.71 12.05 -27.83
N GLY A 432 3.82 13.29 -28.30
CA GLY A 432 3.25 13.68 -29.58
C GLY A 432 4.18 14.58 -30.38
N ASP A 433 4.23 14.35 -31.68
CA ASP A 433 4.99 15.16 -32.64
C ASP A 433 4.06 15.65 -33.75
N VAL A 434 4.00 16.97 -33.98
CA VAL A 434 3.19 17.56 -35.05
C VAL A 434 3.91 17.40 -36.39
N ARG A 435 3.18 16.91 -37.40
CA ARG A 435 3.62 16.68 -38.78
C ARG A 435 2.57 17.21 -39.76
N GLY A 436 2.71 18.49 -40.14
CA GLY A 436 1.70 19.17 -40.95
C GLY A 436 0.39 19.32 -40.16
N GLU A 437 -0.73 18.93 -40.75
CA GLU A 437 -2.08 18.97 -40.12
C GLU A 437 -2.38 17.72 -39.26
N THR A 438 -1.35 16.97 -38.87
CA THR A 438 -1.50 15.74 -38.08
C THR A 438 -0.55 15.73 -36.89
N LEU A 439 -0.97 15.08 -35.82
CA LEU A 439 -0.20 14.83 -34.61
C LEU A 439 -0.01 13.31 -34.46
N VAL A 440 1.25 12.87 -34.46
CA VAL A 440 1.60 11.45 -34.24
C VAL A 440 1.82 11.25 -32.75
N ILE A 441 0.97 10.44 -32.12
CA ILE A 441 0.97 10.20 -30.67
C ILE A 441 1.48 8.79 -30.37
N GLN A 442 2.43 8.69 -29.45
CA GLN A 442 2.93 7.42 -28.92
C GLN A 442 2.60 7.31 -27.42
N LYS A 443 1.82 6.28 -27.07
CA LYS A 443 1.43 5.96 -25.69
C LYS A 443 2.17 4.69 -25.25
N ARG A 444 2.80 4.66 -24.07
CA ARG A 444 3.51 3.48 -23.54
C ARG A 444 3.18 3.21 -22.07
N LEU A 445 2.98 1.93 -21.75
CA LEU A 445 2.76 1.42 -20.39
C LEU A 445 3.10 -0.09 -20.30
N GLY A 446 3.81 -0.52 -19.25
CA GLY A 446 4.01 -1.95 -18.94
C GLY A 446 4.61 -2.79 -20.07
N GLY A 447 5.50 -2.20 -20.89
CA GLY A 447 6.08 -2.83 -22.10
C GLY A 447 5.19 -2.80 -23.35
N GLY A 448 3.91 -2.41 -23.22
CA GLY A 448 3.03 -2.13 -24.34
C GLY A 448 3.24 -0.72 -24.91
N ALA A 449 3.10 -0.59 -26.23
CA ALA A 449 3.12 0.70 -26.92
C ALA A 449 2.00 0.74 -27.97
N ILE A 450 1.32 1.88 -28.06
CA ILE A 450 0.33 2.18 -29.11
C ILE A 450 0.75 3.47 -29.79
N GLU A 451 0.75 3.47 -31.12
CA GLU A 451 0.92 4.66 -31.94
C GLU A 451 -0.43 5.00 -32.60
N GLU A 452 -0.76 6.27 -32.62
CA GLU A 452 -1.98 6.82 -33.18
C GLU A 452 -1.66 8.10 -33.94
N VAL A 453 -2.45 8.40 -34.97
CA VAL A 453 -2.35 9.66 -35.72
C VAL A 453 -3.69 10.36 -35.64
N VAL A 454 -3.69 11.57 -35.09
CA VAL A 454 -4.90 12.40 -34.94
C VAL A 454 -4.73 13.69 -35.75
N PRO A 455 -5.82 14.29 -36.28
CA PRO A 455 -5.73 15.61 -36.89
C PRO A 455 -5.38 16.67 -35.84
N ILE A 456 -4.67 17.72 -36.25
CA ILE A 456 -4.43 18.92 -35.44
C ILE A 456 -4.55 20.18 -36.32
N GLY A 457 -5.38 21.12 -35.89
CA GLY A 457 -5.71 22.34 -36.60
C GLY A 457 -4.58 23.38 -36.55
N GLU A 458 -4.46 24.17 -37.61
CA GLU A 458 -3.37 25.16 -37.77
C GLU A 458 -3.45 26.36 -36.82
N GLU A 459 -4.63 26.61 -36.24
CA GLU A 459 -4.91 27.74 -35.33
C GLU A 459 -4.97 27.31 -33.85
N VAL A 460 -4.71 26.03 -33.58
CA VAL A 460 -4.77 25.46 -32.23
C VAL A 460 -3.52 25.85 -31.45
N ILE A 461 -3.70 26.38 -30.24
CA ILE A 461 -2.58 26.69 -29.33
C ILE A 461 -2.51 25.74 -28.15
N SER A 462 -1.38 25.73 -27.46
CA SER A 462 -1.24 24.98 -26.19
C SER A 462 -2.03 25.68 -25.06
N PRO A 463 -2.80 24.93 -24.25
CA PRO A 463 -3.69 25.49 -23.22
C PRO A 463 -2.96 26.34 -22.18
N GLU A 464 -1.68 26.08 -21.93
CA GLU A 464 -0.84 26.79 -20.96
C GLU A 464 -0.52 28.25 -21.38
N PHE A 465 -0.83 28.63 -22.62
CA PHE A 465 -0.55 29.95 -23.19
C PHE A 465 -1.81 30.77 -23.51
N VAL A 466 -3.01 30.28 -23.17
CA VAL A 466 -4.29 30.94 -23.49
C VAL A 466 -4.39 32.32 -22.85
N GLU A 467 -4.09 32.43 -21.56
CA GLU A 467 -4.18 33.69 -20.83
C GLU A 467 -3.18 34.69 -21.39
N ARG A 468 -1.95 34.26 -21.66
CA ARG A 468 -0.92 35.11 -22.25
C ARG A 468 -1.32 35.59 -23.65
N PHE A 469 -1.83 34.72 -24.51
CA PHE A 469 -2.33 35.08 -25.83
C PHE A 469 -3.43 36.16 -25.78
N ILE A 470 -4.31 36.08 -24.78
CA ILE A 470 -5.39 37.05 -24.56
C ILE A 470 -4.85 38.38 -24.02
N PHE A 471 -3.98 38.33 -23.02
CA PHE A 471 -3.57 39.51 -22.25
C PHE A 471 -2.33 40.23 -22.78
N GLU A 472 -1.51 39.63 -23.66
CA GLU A 472 -0.24 40.14 -24.24
C GLU A 472 -0.20 41.67 -24.48
N ASP A 473 0.05 42.44 -23.41
CA ASP A 473 -0.04 43.91 -23.32
C ASP A 473 -1.38 44.55 -23.77
N LYS A 474 -2.46 43.76 -23.83
CA LYS A 474 -3.81 44.23 -24.16
C LYS A 474 -4.56 44.62 -22.89
N GLN A 475 -5.17 45.80 -22.88
CA GLN A 475 -6.16 46.11 -21.86
C GLN A 475 -7.45 45.33 -22.15
N VAL A 476 -7.77 44.37 -21.29
CA VAL A 476 -9.00 43.57 -21.38
C VAL A 476 -10.04 44.13 -20.39
N PRO A 477 -11.16 44.71 -20.84
CA PRO A 477 -12.22 45.17 -19.95
C PRO A 477 -12.96 44.00 -19.27
N PRO A 478 -13.41 44.13 -18.01
CA PRO A 478 -14.38 43.20 -17.44
C PRO A 478 -15.64 43.08 -18.32
N GLY A 479 -16.21 41.88 -18.39
CA GLY A 479 -17.30 41.49 -19.28
C GLY A 479 -16.86 41.00 -20.67
N THR A 480 -15.55 40.98 -20.97
CA THR A 480 -15.05 40.47 -22.25
C THR A 480 -14.91 38.94 -22.21
N THR A 481 -15.36 38.28 -23.27
CA THR A 481 -15.27 36.81 -23.43
C THR A 481 -14.47 36.46 -24.67
N PHE A 482 -13.54 35.52 -24.53
CA PHE A 482 -12.73 34.95 -25.59
C PHE A 482 -13.03 33.45 -25.70
N SER A 483 -12.99 32.90 -26.91
CA SER A 483 -13.07 31.46 -27.14
C SER A 483 -11.89 31.08 -28.03
N ILE A 484 -10.99 30.27 -27.49
CA ILE A 484 -9.69 29.96 -28.09
C ILE A 484 -9.61 28.45 -28.35
N PRO A 485 -9.36 28.02 -29.59
CA PRO A 485 -9.14 26.60 -29.89
C PRO A 485 -7.78 26.15 -29.33
N VAL A 486 -7.80 25.06 -28.56
CA VAL A 486 -6.62 24.47 -27.93
C VAL A 486 -6.56 22.96 -28.14
N PHE A 487 -5.37 22.38 -27.99
CA PHE A 487 -5.18 20.95 -27.94
C PHE A 487 -5.05 20.50 -26.48
N ASP A 488 -6.04 19.77 -25.98
CA ASP A 488 -6.02 19.27 -24.61
C ASP A 488 -5.18 17.99 -24.52
N TYR A 489 -4.07 18.06 -23.77
CA TYR A 489 -3.10 16.96 -23.66
C TYR A 489 -3.58 15.79 -22.78
N ASP A 490 -4.59 15.99 -21.94
CA ASP A 490 -5.16 14.93 -21.08
C ASP A 490 -6.12 14.03 -21.88
N THR A 491 -6.92 14.62 -22.78
CA THR A 491 -7.87 13.88 -23.64
C THR A 491 -7.37 13.65 -25.05
N LEU A 492 -6.26 14.29 -25.45
CA LEU A 492 -5.66 14.21 -26.78
C LEU A 492 -6.61 14.65 -27.90
N ARG A 493 -7.45 15.66 -27.61
CA ARG A 493 -8.46 16.20 -28.52
C ARG A 493 -8.37 17.72 -28.57
N GLU A 494 -8.81 18.29 -29.69
CA GLU A 494 -9.07 19.72 -29.77
C GLU A 494 -10.33 20.08 -28.99
N CYS A 495 -10.29 21.23 -28.32
CA CYS A 495 -11.44 21.83 -27.66
C CYS A 495 -11.34 23.36 -27.67
N ASN A 496 -12.44 24.05 -27.41
CA ASN A 496 -12.41 25.49 -27.18
C ASN A 496 -12.38 25.79 -25.69
N LEU A 497 -11.37 26.54 -25.27
CA LEU A 497 -11.35 27.17 -23.96
C LEU A 497 -12.00 28.55 -24.05
N THR A 498 -13.08 28.72 -23.31
CA THR A 498 -13.77 30.01 -23.20
C THR A 498 -13.37 30.68 -21.91
N LEU A 499 -12.75 31.87 -22.02
CA LEU A 499 -12.31 32.69 -20.89
C LEU A 499 -13.11 33.99 -20.85
N THR A 500 -13.80 34.23 -19.75
CA THR A 500 -14.57 35.46 -19.50
C THR A 500 -13.93 36.24 -18.36
N VAL A 501 -13.46 37.46 -18.64
CA VAL A 501 -12.94 38.35 -17.58
C VAL A 501 -14.13 38.93 -16.83
N ILE A 502 -14.29 38.60 -15.56
CA ILE A 502 -15.49 38.95 -14.78
C ILE A 502 -15.30 40.21 -13.92
N ASP A 503 -14.10 40.45 -13.37
CA ASP A 503 -13.83 41.63 -12.56
C ASP A 503 -12.32 41.94 -12.47
N ARG A 504 -11.96 42.99 -11.72
CA ARG A 504 -10.61 43.28 -11.26
C ARG A 504 -10.53 43.10 -9.76
N ASP A 505 -9.41 42.56 -9.29
CA ASP A 505 -9.16 42.28 -7.88
C ASP A 505 -7.71 42.63 -7.52
N THR A 506 -7.35 42.54 -6.25
CA THR A 506 -5.97 42.64 -5.77
C THR A 506 -5.63 41.41 -4.96
N LEU A 507 -4.61 40.68 -5.40
CA LEU A 507 -4.18 39.45 -4.74
C LEU A 507 -3.01 39.73 -3.78
N GLU A 508 -3.23 39.44 -2.49
CA GLU A 508 -2.24 39.65 -1.42
C GLU A 508 -1.24 38.49 -1.34
N LEU A 509 -0.10 38.57 -2.01
CA LEU A 509 1.01 37.63 -1.85
C LEU A 509 1.83 37.96 -0.60
N GLU A 510 2.65 37.03 -0.10
CA GLU A 510 3.34 37.20 1.20
C GLU A 510 4.24 38.45 1.31
N ARG A 511 4.67 39.02 0.17
CA ARG A 511 5.58 40.17 0.11
C ARG A 511 5.02 41.37 -0.63
N GLU A 512 3.89 41.24 -1.31
CA GLU A 512 3.33 42.31 -2.15
C GLU A 512 1.85 42.07 -2.50
N SER A 513 1.14 43.16 -2.78
CA SER A 513 -0.22 43.16 -3.28
C SER A 513 -0.19 43.37 -4.79
N VAL A 514 -0.69 42.40 -5.56
CA VAL A 514 -0.60 42.43 -7.04
C VAL A 514 -1.98 42.67 -7.64
N PRO A 515 -2.16 43.69 -8.51
CA PRO A 515 -3.41 43.88 -9.22
C PRO A 515 -3.63 42.76 -10.24
N VAL A 516 -4.83 42.20 -10.26
CA VAL A 516 -5.19 41.05 -11.11
C VAL A 516 -6.58 41.23 -11.73
N PHE A 517 -6.80 40.56 -12.84
CA PHE A 517 -8.09 40.28 -13.44
C PHE A 517 -8.62 38.97 -12.88
N MET A 518 -9.88 38.96 -12.49
CA MET A 518 -10.57 37.73 -12.15
C MET A 518 -11.28 37.22 -13.40
N ALA A 519 -11.05 35.97 -13.78
CA ALA A 519 -11.63 35.36 -14.97
C ALA A 519 -12.27 34.00 -14.66
N GLU A 520 -13.30 33.65 -15.43
CA GLU A 520 -13.92 32.32 -15.44
C GLU A 520 -13.59 31.61 -16.75
N LYS A 521 -13.06 30.40 -16.63
CA LYS A 521 -12.58 29.56 -17.73
C LYS A 521 -13.40 28.28 -17.81
N THR A 522 -13.82 27.92 -19.02
CA THR A 522 -14.64 26.74 -19.31
C THR A 522 -14.13 26.02 -20.55
N CYS A 523 -14.48 24.74 -20.70
CA CYS A 523 -14.12 23.91 -21.84
C CYS A 523 -15.38 23.30 -22.47
N ASP A 524 -15.41 23.17 -23.80
CA ASP A 524 -16.55 22.61 -24.54
C ASP A 524 -16.49 21.08 -24.73
N LEU A 525 -15.50 20.41 -24.15
CA LEU A 525 -15.48 18.94 -24.04
C LEU A 525 -16.68 18.45 -23.24
N ASP A 526 -17.32 17.36 -23.69
CA ASP A 526 -18.52 16.82 -23.05
C ASP A 526 -18.29 16.45 -21.58
N GLU A 527 -17.09 15.92 -21.25
CA GLU A 527 -16.68 15.54 -19.90
C GLU A 527 -16.44 16.76 -18.99
N LEU A 528 -16.13 17.92 -19.57
CA LEU A 528 -15.83 19.17 -18.84
C LEU A 528 -16.96 20.20 -18.93
N LYS A 529 -18.05 19.87 -19.61
CA LYS A 529 -19.12 20.81 -19.93
C LYS A 529 -19.73 21.41 -18.67
N GLY A 530 -19.61 22.73 -18.55
CA GLY A 530 -20.15 23.50 -17.44
C GLY A 530 -19.40 23.32 -16.12
N ILE A 531 -18.17 22.80 -16.15
CA ILE A 531 -17.17 23.01 -15.11
C ILE A 531 -16.57 24.39 -15.34
N VAL A 532 -16.46 25.16 -14.26
CA VAL A 532 -15.91 26.51 -14.29
C VAL A 532 -14.66 26.57 -13.41
N ALA A 533 -13.52 26.90 -14.01
CA ALA A 533 -12.34 27.30 -13.27
C ALA A 533 -12.34 28.82 -13.08
N ARG A 534 -11.93 29.28 -11.90
CA ARG A 534 -11.74 30.70 -11.61
C ARG A 534 -10.26 30.99 -11.47
N GLU A 535 -9.79 32.04 -12.14
CA GLU A 535 -8.38 32.39 -12.22
C GLU A 535 -8.15 33.86 -11.86
N TRP A 536 -7.01 34.12 -11.23
CA TRP A 536 -6.52 35.47 -10.92
C TRP A 536 -5.29 35.75 -11.77
N ILE A 537 -5.47 36.59 -12.79
CA ILE A 537 -4.54 36.76 -13.91
C ILE A 537 -3.95 38.18 -13.86
N THR A 538 -2.64 38.35 -13.94
CA THR A 538 -2.01 39.67 -14.04
C THR A 538 -2.18 40.28 -15.45
N ALA A 539 -1.74 41.53 -15.62
CA ALA A 539 -1.84 42.23 -16.91
C ALA A 539 -1.02 41.60 -18.05
N ASP A 540 0.01 40.82 -17.75
CA ASP A 540 0.82 40.08 -18.73
C ASP A 540 0.31 38.65 -18.98
N GLY A 541 -0.88 38.31 -18.49
CA GLY A 541 -1.51 37.00 -18.68
C GLY A 541 -1.00 35.91 -17.74
N THR A 542 -0.34 36.30 -16.65
CA THR A 542 0.34 35.42 -15.70
C THR A 542 -0.65 35.08 -14.56
N VAL A 543 -0.97 33.80 -14.36
CA VAL A 543 -2.02 33.39 -13.41
C VAL A 543 -1.46 33.14 -12.01
N LEU A 544 -1.83 33.92 -11.01
CA LEU A 544 -1.23 33.82 -9.67
C LEU A 544 -1.95 32.83 -8.75
N ALA A 545 -3.22 32.54 -9.05
CA ALA A 545 -4.05 31.60 -8.32
C ALA A 545 -5.15 31.05 -9.24
N ALA A 546 -5.58 29.83 -8.96
CA ALA A 546 -6.71 29.21 -9.63
C ALA A 546 -7.55 28.38 -8.64
N GLU A 547 -8.85 28.34 -8.86
CA GLU A 547 -9.81 27.53 -8.12
C GLU A 547 -10.68 26.72 -9.09
N MET A 548 -10.89 25.46 -8.77
CA MET A 548 -11.88 24.61 -9.42
C MET A 548 -12.90 24.15 -8.37
N PRO A 549 -13.97 24.95 -8.16
CA PRO A 549 -14.90 24.72 -7.06
C PRO A 549 -15.55 23.34 -7.07
N ASP A 550 -15.90 22.80 -8.24
CA ASP A 550 -16.53 21.47 -8.44
C ASP A 550 -15.67 20.28 -7.99
N PHE A 551 -14.37 20.52 -7.80
CA PHE A 551 -13.41 19.51 -7.35
C PHE A 551 -12.85 19.83 -5.96
N ALA A 552 -13.25 20.95 -5.36
CA ALA A 552 -12.64 21.51 -4.16
C ALA A 552 -11.10 21.65 -4.25
N ILE A 553 -10.58 21.89 -5.47
CA ILE A 553 -9.15 22.09 -5.73
C ILE A 553 -8.87 23.58 -5.84
N SER A 554 -7.77 24.03 -5.23
CA SER A 554 -7.21 25.35 -5.48
C SER A 554 -5.69 25.30 -5.57
N SER A 555 -5.11 26.30 -6.22
CA SER A 555 -3.67 26.42 -6.39
C SER A 555 -3.23 27.88 -6.34
N ARG A 556 -1.98 28.10 -5.94
CA ARG A 556 -1.44 29.45 -5.78
C ARG A 556 0.08 29.48 -5.91
N VAL A 557 0.62 30.52 -6.55
CA VAL A 557 2.07 30.79 -6.57
C VAL A 557 2.58 31.04 -5.15
N VAL A 558 3.66 30.36 -4.77
CA VAL A 558 4.31 30.49 -3.47
C VAL A 558 5.84 30.37 -3.58
N PRO A 559 6.60 30.82 -2.57
CA PRO A 559 8.03 30.53 -2.49
C PRO A 559 8.33 29.03 -2.51
N ILE A 560 9.48 28.65 -3.05
CA ILE A 560 9.92 27.26 -3.18
C ILE A 560 9.87 26.50 -1.84
N GLU A 561 10.27 27.12 -0.74
CA GLU A 561 10.28 26.48 0.58
C GLU A 561 8.86 26.09 1.01
N LYS A 562 7.90 26.96 0.70
CA LYS A 562 6.48 26.71 0.98
C LYS A 562 5.92 25.67 0.02
N ALA A 563 6.29 25.67 -1.26
CA ALA A 563 5.87 24.66 -2.24
C ALA A 563 6.41 23.25 -1.90
N LEU A 564 7.66 23.14 -1.46
CA LEU A 564 8.28 21.87 -1.09
C LEU A 564 7.88 21.37 0.31
N ALA A 565 7.30 22.21 1.16
CA ALA A 565 6.88 21.82 2.51
C ALA A 565 5.81 20.71 2.49
N TRP A 566 6.17 19.51 2.93
CA TRP A 566 5.22 18.40 3.04
C TRP A 566 4.42 18.49 4.34
N LYS A 567 3.10 18.29 4.25
CA LYS A 567 2.22 18.09 5.40
C LYS A 567 1.55 16.72 5.23
N GLY A 568 1.52 15.94 6.32
CA GLY A 568 0.84 14.65 6.31
C GLY A 568 -0.60 14.78 5.83
N PHE A 569 -1.01 13.91 4.91
CA PHE A 569 -2.33 13.89 4.33
C PHE A 569 -2.99 12.55 4.65
N GLU A 570 -3.94 12.58 5.58
CA GLU A 570 -4.87 11.48 5.85
C GLU A 570 -6.25 11.94 5.41
N ASP A 571 -6.67 11.48 4.23
CA ASP A 571 -8.08 11.53 3.85
C ASP A 571 -8.60 10.09 3.73
N GLU A 572 -9.75 9.85 4.33
CA GLU A 572 -10.51 8.64 4.12
C GLU A 572 -11.44 8.95 2.94
N ASN A 573 -11.03 8.62 1.72
CA ASN A 573 -11.83 8.75 0.49
C ASN A 573 -13.06 7.82 0.57
N VAL A 574 -13.98 8.07 1.49
CA VAL A 574 -15.22 7.34 1.71
C VAL A 574 -16.30 8.35 2.07
N ILE A 575 -17.53 8.10 1.63
CA ILE A 575 -18.67 8.94 1.95
C ILE A 575 -19.48 8.21 3.03
N PRO A 576 -19.66 8.79 4.23
CA PRO A 576 -20.39 8.13 5.31
C PRO A 576 -21.86 7.93 4.94
N SER A 577 -22.45 6.83 5.42
CA SER A 577 -23.87 6.55 5.28
C SER A 577 -24.58 6.71 6.62
N ASP A 578 -25.84 7.12 6.58
CA ASP A 578 -26.71 7.16 7.75
C ASP A 578 -27.16 5.77 8.24
N VAL A 579 -26.98 4.74 7.41
CA VAL A 579 -27.31 3.34 7.72
C VAL A 579 -26.10 2.45 7.47
N THR A 580 -25.82 1.56 8.42
CA THR A 580 -24.87 0.46 8.21
C THR A 580 -25.58 -0.72 7.54
N ILE A 581 -25.05 -1.16 6.39
CA ILE A 581 -25.51 -2.38 5.69
C ILE A 581 -24.50 -3.49 6.00
N ASP A 582 -24.85 -4.44 6.87
CA ASP A 582 -23.90 -5.45 7.36
C ASP A 582 -23.40 -6.40 6.25
N SER A 583 -24.25 -6.71 5.28
CA SER A 583 -23.96 -7.63 4.16
C SER A 583 -24.24 -6.95 2.81
N PRO A 584 -23.44 -5.96 2.41
CA PRO A 584 -23.73 -5.12 1.25
C PRO A 584 -23.79 -5.92 -0.07
N LEU A 585 -23.01 -7.00 -0.15
CA LEU A 585 -22.91 -7.87 -1.34
C LEU A 585 -24.16 -8.73 -1.60
N ASP A 586 -25.09 -8.79 -0.65
CA ASP A 586 -26.31 -9.62 -0.71
C ASP A 586 -27.58 -8.78 -0.96
N VAL A 587 -27.42 -7.48 -1.19
CA VAL A 587 -28.54 -6.56 -1.42
C VAL A 587 -29.04 -6.67 -2.87
N ASP A 588 -30.33 -6.95 -3.05
CA ASP A 588 -30.97 -7.05 -4.36
C ASP A 588 -31.64 -5.75 -4.82
N SER A 589 -32.05 -4.89 -3.90
CA SER A 589 -32.52 -3.55 -4.25
C SER A 589 -32.11 -2.54 -3.18
N LEU A 590 -31.68 -1.36 -3.59
CA LEU A 590 -31.25 -0.26 -2.74
C LEU A 590 -31.89 1.04 -3.25
N ASP A 591 -32.53 1.77 -2.35
CA ASP A 591 -33.02 3.13 -2.59
C ASP A 591 -32.21 4.09 -1.72
N VAL A 592 -31.56 5.08 -2.35
CA VAL A 592 -30.81 6.14 -1.66
C VAL A 592 -31.27 7.53 -2.08
N SER A 593 -31.01 8.49 -1.21
CA SER A 593 -31.16 9.91 -1.45
C SER A 593 -29.79 10.57 -1.38
N LEU A 594 -29.41 11.23 -2.47
CA LEU A 594 -28.10 11.86 -2.65
C LEU A 594 -28.28 13.36 -2.78
N THR A 595 -27.47 14.12 -2.04
CA THR A 595 -27.43 15.59 -2.11
C THR A 595 -25.99 16.01 -2.35
N VAL A 596 -25.80 16.93 -3.29
CA VAL A 596 -24.49 17.50 -3.62
C VAL A 596 -24.60 19.01 -3.46
N SER A 597 -23.75 19.60 -2.62
CA SER A 597 -23.81 21.02 -2.28
C SER A 597 -23.32 21.93 -3.41
N ARG A 598 -22.39 21.44 -4.23
CA ARG A 598 -21.87 22.06 -5.44
C ARG A 598 -21.61 20.97 -6.49
N GLY A 599 -22.35 21.01 -7.59
CA GLY A 599 -22.25 20.02 -8.67
C GLY A 599 -23.61 19.63 -9.23
N ASP A 600 -23.66 19.39 -10.54
CA ASP A 600 -24.86 18.92 -11.23
C ASP A 600 -25.00 17.40 -11.03
N LEU A 601 -25.94 16.96 -10.20
CA LEU A 601 -26.23 15.54 -9.96
C LEU A 601 -26.50 14.74 -11.25
N LYS A 602 -26.97 15.39 -12.32
CA LYS A 602 -27.14 14.75 -13.64
C LYS A 602 -25.82 14.32 -14.27
N ARG A 603 -24.71 14.98 -13.92
CA ARG A 603 -23.36 14.68 -14.44
C ARG A 603 -22.66 13.59 -13.64
N ILE A 604 -23.09 13.37 -12.40
CA ILE A 604 -22.44 12.44 -11.47
C ILE A 604 -23.06 11.04 -11.58
N LEU A 605 -24.35 10.94 -11.88
CA LEU A 605 -25.09 9.69 -11.79
C LEU A 605 -25.40 9.10 -13.16
N ALA A 606 -24.95 7.86 -13.37
CA ALA A 606 -25.33 7.08 -14.55
C ALA A 606 -26.81 6.66 -14.47
N VAL A 607 -27.49 6.62 -15.62
CA VAL A 607 -28.84 6.05 -15.76
C VAL A 607 -28.75 4.84 -16.67
N GLU A 608 -29.16 3.68 -16.16
CA GLU A 608 -29.13 2.40 -16.89
C GLU A 608 -30.23 1.47 -16.38
N ASP A 609 -30.37 0.28 -16.99
CA ASP A 609 -31.42 -0.69 -16.65
C ASP A 609 -31.49 -1.03 -15.15
N ARG A 610 -30.34 -1.09 -14.48
CA ARG A 610 -30.25 -1.41 -13.04
C ARG A 610 -30.35 -0.19 -12.12
N GLN A 611 -30.10 1.02 -12.62
CA GLN A 611 -29.99 2.23 -11.82
C GLN A 611 -30.86 3.34 -12.40
N HIS A 612 -31.92 3.67 -11.67
CA HIS A 612 -32.85 4.75 -12.02
C HIS A 612 -32.62 5.96 -11.12
N VAL A 613 -32.64 7.14 -11.72
CA VAL A 613 -32.41 8.40 -11.01
C VAL A 613 -33.61 9.31 -11.21
N ARG A 614 -34.17 9.79 -10.09
CA ARG A 614 -35.22 10.81 -10.08
C ARG A 614 -34.75 12.04 -9.32
N LEU A 615 -34.65 13.15 -10.03
CA LEU A 615 -34.29 14.44 -9.45
C LEU A 615 -35.53 15.19 -8.98
N THR A 616 -35.46 15.76 -7.79
CA THR A 616 -36.48 16.63 -7.20
C THR A 616 -36.16 18.10 -7.43
N SER A 617 -37.16 18.97 -7.28
CA SER A 617 -37.02 20.41 -7.49
C SER A 617 -36.10 21.11 -6.48
N ASP A 618 -35.84 20.47 -5.33
CA ASP A 618 -34.93 20.96 -4.29
C ASP A 618 -33.46 20.53 -4.51
N GLY A 619 -33.15 19.87 -5.63
CA GLY A 619 -31.79 19.46 -5.97
C GLY A 619 -31.35 18.14 -5.31
N THR A 620 -32.28 17.33 -4.81
CA THR A 620 -31.99 15.98 -4.30
C THR A 620 -32.15 14.93 -5.42
N ALA A 621 -31.27 13.93 -5.45
CA ALA A 621 -31.41 12.76 -6.33
C ALA A 621 -31.86 11.54 -5.55
N HIS A 622 -33.03 11.00 -5.88
CA HIS A 622 -33.43 9.67 -5.46
C HIS A 622 -32.89 8.65 -6.46
N VAL A 623 -32.03 7.75 -6.00
CA VAL A 623 -31.41 6.71 -6.82
C VAL A 623 -31.92 5.35 -6.36
N SER A 624 -32.56 4.63 -7.28
CA SER A 624 -33.04 3.27 -7.08
C SER A 624 -32.16 2.32 -7.88
N VAL A 625 -31.47 1.42 -7.19
CA VAL A 625 -30.58 0.41 -7.78
C VAL A 625 -31.18 -0.98 -7.56
N ASN A 626 -31.25 -1.79 -8.61
CA ASN A 626 -31.74 -3.17 -8.53
C ASN A 626 -30.70 -4.13 -9.11
N ARG A 627 -30.50 -5.28 -8.46
CA ARG A 627 -29.68 -6.35 -9.00
C ARG A 627 -30.34 -6.95 -10.24
N ILE A 628 -29.58 -7.03 -11.33
CA ILE A 628 -30.01 -7.71 -12.56
C ILE A 628 -29.27 -9.05 -12.66
N THR A 629 -30.02 -10.11 -12.93
CA THR A 629 -29.46 -11.43 -13.25
C THR A 629 -29.89 -11.83 -14.66
N MET A 630 -29.10 -12.71 -15.28
CA MET A 630 -29.32 -13.16 -16.66
C MET A 630 -29.32 -14.68 -16.72
N GLY A 631 -30.33 -15.25 -17.38
CA GLY A 631 -30.40 -16.68 -17.67
C GLY A 631 -29.51 -17.10 -18.84
N VAL A 632 -29.10 -18.38 -18.88
CA VAL A 632 -28.26 -18.93 -19.97
C VAL A 632 -28.92 -18.79 -21.34
N GLY A 633 -30.24 -18.96 -21.41
CA GLY A 633 -31.01 -18.85 -22.66
C GLY A 633 -31.23 -17.42 -23.16
N GLU A 634 -30.89 -16.39 -22.38
CA GLU A 634 -30.95 -14.99 -22.80
C GLU A 634 -29.64 -14.53 -23.46
N ALA A 635 -28.53 -15.26 -23.22
CA ALA A 635 -27.19 -14.82 -23.60
C ALA A 635 -26.91 -15.08 -25.08
N SER A 636 -26.27 -14.12 -25.73
CA SER A 636 -25.81 -14.24 -27.11
C SER A 636 -24.64 -15.24 -27.22
N GLU A 637 -24.52 -15.88 -28.38
CA GLU A 637 -23.41 -16.78 -28.70
C GLU A 637 -22.19 -16.01 -29.23
N LEU A 638 -20.99 -16.56 -29.00
CA LEU A 638 -19.72 -16.02 -29.50
C LEU A 638 -19.45 -16.42 -30.96
N PRO A 639 -18.73 -15.58 -31.74
CA PRO A 639 -18.20 -14.26 -31.39
C PRO A 639 -19.18 -13.12 -31.68
N PHE A 640 -19.06 -12.00 -30.95
CA PHE A 640 -19.77 -10.77 -31.29
C PHE A 640 -19.13 -10.07 -32.50
N ASN A 641 -19.95 -9.59 -33.45
CA ASN A 641 -19.46 -8.94 -34.68
C ASN A 641 -20.25 -7.66 -35.04
N ALA A 642 -20.71 -6.91 -34.03
CA ALA A 642 -21.38 -5.64 -34.25
C ALA A 642 -20.37 -4.49 -34.28
N LYS A 643 -20.49 -3.61 -35.29
CA LYS A 643 -19.57 -2.47 -35.50
C LYS A 643 -19.48 -1.56 -34.27
N ASP A 644 -20.59 -1.34 -33.58
CA ASP A 644 -20.67 -0.44 -32.41
C ASP A 644 -20.02 -1.03 -31.15
N LEU A 645 -19.74 -2.33 -31.13
CA LEU A 645 -19.10 -3.02 -30.00
C LEU A 645 -17.57 -3.16 -30.17
N LEU A 646 -17.04 -2.84 -31.36
CA LEU A 646 -15.61 -2.94 -31.67
C LEU A 646 -14.72 -2.18 -30.67
N PRO A 647 -15.04 -0.93 -30.25
CA PRO A 647 -14.21 -0.21 -29.29
C PRO A 647 -14.01 -0.96 -27.95
N TYR A 648 -14.96 -1.81 -27.58
CA TYR A 648 -14.94 -2.60 -26.35
C TYR A 648 -14.35 -4.00 -26.53
N LEU A 649 -13.86 -4.34 -27.73
CA LEU A 649 -13.09 -5.54 -28.04
C LEU A 649 -11.61 -5.24 -28.25
N GLU A 650 -11.30 -4.02 -28.73
CA GLU A 650 -9.94 -3.58 -29.01
C GLU A 650 -9.06 -3.52 -27.74
N PRO A 651 -7.74 -3.78 -27.88
CA PRO A 651 -6.80 -3.55 -26.79
C PRO A 651 -6.60 -2.05 -26.54
N THR A 652 -6.19 -1.71 -25.32
CA THR A 652 -5.77 -0.36 -24.94
C THR A 652 -4.41 -0.41 -24.23
N ILE A 653 -3.82 0.75 -23.92
CA ILE A 653 -2.58 0.77 -23.13
C ILE A 653 -2.76 0.22 -21.71
N PHE A 654 -4.01 0.14 -21.20
CA PHE A 654 -4.32 -0.45 -19.91
C PHE A 654 -4.78 -1.91 -20.03
N VAL A 655 -5.33 -2.31 -21.17
CA VAL A 655 -5.92 -3.64 -21.42
C VAL A 655 -5.30 -4.30 -22.65
N GLN A 656 -4.24 -5.09 -22.45
CA GLN A 656 -3.51 -5.77 -23.54
C GLN A 656 -4.22 -7.06 -24.00
N SER A 657 -5.51 -6.99 -24.38
CA SER A 657 -6.34 -8.16 -24.74
C SER A 657 -5.81 -8.99 -25.94
N ARG A 658 -4.89 -8.43 -26.73
CA ARG A 658 -4.22 -9.12 -27.85
C ARG A 658 -2.86 -9.74 -27.51
N ASP A 659 -2.36 -9.58 -26.28
CA ASP A 659 -1.10 -10.22 -25.87
C ASP A 659 -1.22 -11.75 -26.00
N PRO A 660 -0.26 -12.44 -26.62
CA PRO A 660 -0.33 -13.89 -26.85
C PRO A 660 -0.56 -14.71 -25.57
N ARG A 661 -0.05 -14.26 -24.42
CA ARG A 661 -0.20 -14.95 -23.12
C ARG A 661 -1.62 -14.80 -22.58
N ILE A 662 -2.20 -13.61 -22.70
CA ILE A 662 -3.59 -13.32 -22.32
C ILE A 662 -4.54 -14.11 -23.23
N VAL A 663 -4.31 -14.08 -24.54
CA VAL A 663 -5.12 -14.84 -25.53
C VAL A 663 -5.04 -16.34 -25.28
N ALA A 664 -3.85 -16.89 -25.05
CA ALA A 664 -3.68 -18.31 -24.75
C ALA A 664 -4.40 -18.71 -23.46
N THR A 665 -4.34 -17.85 -22.43
CA THR A 665 -5.02 -18.08 -21.15
C THR A 665 -6.54 -18.03 -21.30
N ALA A 666 -7.07 -17.01 -21.96
CA ALA A 666 -8.50 -16.89 -22.24
C ALA A 666 -9.03 -18.11 -23.00
N ARG A 667 -8.35 -18.55 -24.06
CA ARG A 667 -8.70 -19.76 -24.81
C ARG A 667 -8.69 -21.02 -23.95
N LYS A 668 -7.71 -21.15 -23.05
CA LYS A 668 -7.64 -22.29 -22.12
C LYS A 668 -8.81 -22.31 -21.13
N ILE A 669 -9.23 -21.15 -20.64
CA ILE A 669 -10.33 -21.02 -19.67
C ILE A 669 -11.69 -21.26 -20.34
N VAL A 670 -11.91 -20.62 -21.49
CA VAL A 670 -13.19 -20.72 -22.24
C VAL A 670 -13.33 -22.08 -22.91
N ALA A 671 -12.24 -22.65 -23.43
CA ALA A 671 -12.20 -23.91 -24.16
C ALA A 671 -13.15 -23.89 -25.38
N ASP A 672 -14.14 -24.76 -25.41
CA ASP A 672 -15.15 -24.93 -26.47
C ASP A 672 -16.49 -24.24 -26.17
N GLU A 673 -16.56 -23.46 -25.08
CA GLU A 673 -17.77 -22.75 -24.68
C GLU A 673 -18.13 -21.62 -25.67
N THR A 674 -19.32 -21.70 -26.26
CA THR A 674 -19.83 -20.69 -27.19
C THR A 674 -20.81 -19.71 -26.51
N ASN A 675 -21.40 -20.09 -25.37
CA ASN A 675 -22.35 -19.23 -24.67
C ASN A 675 -21.62 -18.11 -23.91
N SER A 676 -21.89 -16.84 -24.26
CA SER A 676 -21.12 -15.71 -23.73
C SER A 676 -21.23 -15.56 -22.20
N LEU A 677 -22.38 -15.89 -21.59
CA LEU A 677 -22.56 -15.86 -20.14
C LEU A 677 -21.70 -16.92 -19.45
N GLN A 678 -21.69 -18.16 -19.96
CA GLN A 678 -20.89 -19.23 -19.38
C GLN A 678 -19.39 -18.98 -19.56
N ALA A 679 -18.97 -18.51 -20.74
CA ALA A 679 -17.59 -18.11 -21.00
C ALA A 679 -17.14 -17.01 -20.02
N THR A 680 -17.96 -15.98 -19.83
CA THR A 680 -17.73 -14.91 -18.83
C THR A 680 -17.57 -15.50 -17.42
N ARG A 681 -18.46 -16.40 -17.00
CA ARG A 681 -18.43 -16.98 -15.66
C ARG A 681 -17.20 -17.86 -15.43
N ARG A 682 -16.71 -18.57 -16.45
CA ARG A 682 -15.45 -19.33 -16.37
C ARG A 682 -14.26 -18.39 -16.14
N ILE A 683 -14.19 -17.28 -16.89
CA ILE A 683 -13.14 -16.26 -16.74
C ILE A 683 -13.23 -15.58 -15.36
N LEU A 684 -14.43 -15.18 -14.94
CA LEU A 684 -14.69 -14.54 -13.66
C LEU A 684 -14.17 -15.40 -12.49
N ASN A 685 -14.60 -16.67 -12.45
CA ASN A 685 -14.16 -17.61 -11.42
C ASN A 685 -12.65 -17.84 -11.46
N TRP A 686 -12.05 -17.87 -12.66
CA TRP A 686 -10.61 -18.03 -12.80
C TRP A 686 -9.85 -16.83 -12.24
N VAL A 687 -10.24 -15.60 -12.59
CA VAL A 687 -9.60 -14.38 -12.07
C VAL A 687 -9.71 -14.35 -10.55
N TYR A 688 -10.91 -14.52 -10.01
CA TYR A 688 -11.15 -14.51 -8.57
C TYR A 688 -10.32 -15.54 -7.80
N SER A 689 -10.20 -16.76 -8.35
CA SER A 689 -9.50 -17.86 -7.68
C SER A 689 -7.98 -17.80 -7.79
N ASN A 690 -7.44 -17.10 -8.79
CA ASN A 690 -6.00 -17.07 -9.06
C ASN A 690 -5.34 -15.76 -8.63
N MET A 691 -6.09 -14.66 -8.52
CA MET A 691 -5.57 -13.40 -8.02
C MET A 691 -5.53 -13.36 -6.48
N ARG A 692 -4.52 -12.67 -5.93
CA ARG A 692 -4.39 -12.42 -4.50
C ARG A 692 -4.76 -10.97 -4.16
N PRO A 693 -5.68 -10.72 -3.20
CA PRO A 693 -6.01 -9.37 -2.76
C PRO A 693 -4.80 -8.73 -2.07
N LYS A 694 -4.34 -7.59 -2.58
CA LYS A 694 -3.19 -6.89 -2.00
C LYS A 694 -3.17 -5.43 -2.43
N GLU A 695 -2.90 -4.55 -1.48
CA GLU A 695 -2.56 -3.16 -1.79
C GLU A 695 -1.29 -3.12 -2.64
N THR A 696 -1.38 -2.47 -3.79
CA THR A 696 -0.27 -2.31 -4.72
C THR A 696 0.46 -1.00 -4.42
N ASN A 697 1.77 -0.98 -4.68
CA ASN A 697 2.59 0.25 -4.67
C ASN A 697 2.37 1.14 -5.90
N VAL A 698 1.52 0.70 -6.83
CA VAL A 698 1.17 1.35 -8.10
C VAL A 698 -0.36 1.29 -8.23
N ARG A 699 -1.02 2.41 -8.52
CA ARG A 699 -2.49 2.53 -8.40
C ARG A 699 -3.30 2.05 -9.61
N PHE A 700 -2.66 1.84 -10.76
CA PHE A 700 -3.34 1.44 -11.99
C PHE A 700 -2.43 0.60 -12.90
N LYS A 701 -2.13 -0.64 -12.48
CA LYS A 701 -1.30 -1.56 -13.28
C LYS A 701 -1.94 -1.87 -14.62
N SER A 702 -1.15 -2.04 -15.68
CA SER A 702 -1.68 -2.60 -16.94
C SER A 702 -2.13 -4.04 -16.72
N ALA A 703 -3.11 -4.51 -17.50
CA ALA A 703 -3.59 -5.89 -17.40
C ALA A 703 -2.47 -6.93 -17.55
N LEU A 704 -1.41 -6.59 -18.30
CA LEU A 704 -0.23 -7.43 -18.48
C LEU A 704 0.64 -7.50 -17.21
N GLU A 705 0.91 -6.37 -16.56
CA GLU A 705 1.61 -6.35 -15.26
C GLU A 705 0.79 -7.10 -14.20
N VAL A 706 -0.53 -6.92 -14.18
CA VAL A 706 -1.43 -7.67 -13.28
C VAL A 706 -1.37 -9.17 -13.57
N PHE A 707 -1.32 -9.57 -14.85
CA PHE A 707 -1.22 -10.96 -15.26
C PHE A 707 0.10 -11.61 -14.81
N GLU A 708 1.19 -10.84 -14.75
CA GLU A 708 2.50 -11.32 -14.28
C GLU A 708 2.54 -11.45 -12.76
N ASP A 709 1.97 -10.48 -12.04
CA ASP A 709 2.01 -10.43 -10.58
C ASP A 709 0.94 -11.29 -9.91
N MET A 710 -0.23 -11.43 -10.54
CA MET A 710 -1.43 -12.11 -10.03
C MET A 710 -1.85 -11.61 -8.63
N GLU A 711 -1.71 -10.31 -8.38
CA GLU A 711 -2.14 -9.64 -7.15
C GLU A 711 -2.68 -8.23 -7.45
N GLY A 712 -3.59 -7.73 -6.60
CA GLY A 712 -4.06 -6.35 -6.70
C GLY A 712 -5.35 -6.03 -5.95
N THR A 713 -5.94 -4.88 -6.26
CA THR A 713 -7.20 -4.35 -5.71
C THR A 713 -8.35 -4.46 -6.72
N CYS A 714 -9.49 -3.81 -6.46
CA CYS A 714 -10.63 -3.82 -7.38
C CYS A 714 -10.29 -3.35 -8.80
N THR A 715 -9.34 -2.43 -8.92
CA THR A 715 -8.83 -1.94 -10.20
C THR A 715 -8.12 -3.05 -10.98
N GLU A 716 -7.11 -3.70 -10.38
CA GLU A 716 -6.31 -4.73 -11.05
C GLU A 716 -7.14 -5.96 -11.43
N TYR A 717 -8.03 -6.41 -10.54
CA TYR A 717 -8.96 -7.50 -10.84
C TYR A 717 -9.82 -7.18 -12.06
N THR A 718 -10.34 -5.95 -12.13
CA THR A 718 -11.15 -5.48 -13.24
C THR A 718 -10.36 -5.44 -14.55
N LEU A 719 -9.13 -4.92 -14.54
CA LEU A 719 -8.31 -4.81 -15.75
C LEU A 719 -7.92 -6.18 -16.31
N LEU A 720 -7.47 -7.11 -15.46
CA LEU A 720 -7.15 -8.46 -15.91
C LEU A 720 -8.40 -9.20 -16.41
N PHE A 721 -9.51 -9.07 -15.70
CA PHE A 721 -10.78 -9.66 -16.13
C PHE A 721 -11.20 -9.14 -17.51
N ILE A 722 -11.24 -7.82 -17.71
CA ILE A 722 -11.58 -7.17 -18.99
C ILE A 722 -10.65 -7.66 -20.10
N ALA A 723 -9.34 -7.76 -19.85
CA ALA A 723 -8.39 -8.26 -20.85
C ALA A 723 -8.70 -9.68 -21.31
N LEU A 724 -9.01 -10.58 -20.37
CA LEU A 724 -9.34 -11.98 -20.67
C LEU A 724 -10.69 -12.13 -21.39
N VAL A 725 -11.73 -11.38 -21.00
CA VAL A 725 -13.03 -11.45 -21.69
C VAL A 725 -12.96 -10.83 -23.09
N ARG A 726 -12.23 -9.72 -23.28
CA ARG A 726 -11.98 -9.16 -24.62
C ARG A 726 -11.20 -10.14 -25.50
N ALA A 727 -10.20 -10.82 -24.94
CA ALA A 727 -9.43 -11.85 -25.64
C ALA A 727 -10.29 -13.08 -26.04
N ALA A 728 -11.36 -13.35 -25.29
CA ALA A 728 -12.37 -14.36 -25.62
C ALA A 728 -13.42 -13.87 -26.65
N GLY A 729 -13.33 -12.62 -27.12
CA GLY A 729 -14.27 -12.04 -28.08
C GLY A 729 -15.54 -11.48 -27.45
N ILE A 730 -15.54 -11.18 -26.15
CA ILE A 730 -16.66 -10.58 -25.41
C ILE A 730 -16.38 -9.08 -25.21
N PRO A 731 -17.24 -8.19 -25.72
CA PRO A 731 -17.09 -6.75 -25.50
C PRO A 731 -17.20 -6.42 -24.01
N ALA A 732 -16.24 -5.66 -23.49
CA ALA A 732 -16.19 -5.32 -22.07
C ALA A 732 -15.66 -3.91 -21.83
N ARG A 733 -16.10 -3.27 -20.75
CA ARG A 733 -15.73 -1.90 -20.34
C ARG A 733 -15.63 -1.81 -18.82
N ALA A 734 -15.02 -0.75 -18.31
CA ALA A 734 -14.98 -0.49 -16.87
C ALA A 734 -16.18 0.33 -16.42
N SER A 735 -16.63 0.09 -15.19
CA SER A 735 -17.57 0.91 -14.45
C SER A 735 -16.87 1.47 -13.21
N VAL A 736 -17.13 2.74 -12.88
CA VAL A 736 -16.61 3.42 -11.69
C VAL A 736 -17.77 4.04 -10.93
N GLY A 737 -17.69 3.95 -9.60
CA GLY A 737 -18.71 4.51 -8.72
C GLY A 737 -18.38 4.24 -7.26
N LEU A 738 -19.41 3.93 -6.47
CA LEU A 738 -19.31 3.67 -5.05
C LEU A 738 -19.80 2.26 -4.69
N LEU A 739 -19.20 1.69 -3.66
CA LEU A 739 -19.60 0.43 -3.04
C LEU A 739 -19.78 0.62 -1.53
N ALA A 740 -20.91 0.14 -0.99
CA ALA A 740 -21.14 0.14 0.45
C ALA A 740 -20.11 -0.76 1.16
N SER A 741 -19.53 -0.22 2.23
CA SER A 741 -18.76 -0.97 3.20
C SER A 741 -19.68 -1.42 4.33
N GLY A 742 -19.40 -2.60 4.90
CA GLY A 742 -20.05 -3.07 6.13
C GLY A 742 -19.69 -2.24 7.38
N GLN A 743 -19.18 -1.02 7.21
CA GLN A 743 -18.78 -0.09 8.27
C GLN A 743 -19.58 1.22 8.24
N GLY A 744 -20.68 1.29 7.47
CA GLY A 744 -21.54 2.47 7.41
C GLY A 744 -20.95 3.60 6.55
N SER A 745 -20.26 3.25 5.47
CA SER A 745 -19.73 4.21 4.50
C SER A 745 -19.72 3.60 3.11
N PHE A 746 -19.65 4.44 2.08
CA PHE A 746 -19.49 4.05 0.70
C PHE A 746 -18.09 4.48 0.23
N GLY A 747 -17.28 3.52 -0.20
CA GLY A 747 -15.97 3.77 -0.78
C GLY A 747 -16.03 3.80 -2.30
N PRO A 748 -15.14 4.53 -2.98
CA PRO A 748 -15.01 4.41 -4.40
C PRO A 748 -14.67 2.97 -4.78
N HIS A 749 -15.11 2.55 -5.95
CA HIS A 749 -14.95 1.17 -6.42
C HIS A 749 -14.98 1.12 -7.94
N MET A 750 -14.27 0.14 -8.50
CA MET A 750 -14.19 -0.10 -9.94
C MET A 750 -14.49 -1.57 -10.22
N TRP A 751 -15.39 -1.82 -11.17
CA TRP A 751 -15.78 -3.17 -11.62
C TRP A 751 -15.95 -3.20 -13.15
N ALA A 752 -16.33 -4.33 -13.72
CA ALA A 752 -16.48 -4.50 -15.16
C ALA A 752 -17.95 -4.47 -15.62
N GLN A 753 -18.18 -4.09 -16.87
CA GLN A 753 -19.40 -4.41 -17.62
C GLN A 753 -19.05 -5.23 -18.85
N VAL A 754 -19.83 -6.28 -19.11
CA VAL A 754 -19.69 -7.15 -20.28
C VAL A 754 -20.97 -7.14 -21.11
N TYR A 755 -20.85 -7.23 -22.42
CA TYR A 755 -22.00 -7.29 -23.32
C TYR A 755 -22.34 -8.74 -23.65
N LEU A 756 -23.54 -9.19 -23.24
CA LEU A 756 -24.03 -10.57 -23.45
C LEU A 756 -25.29 -10.63 -24.34
N GLY A 757 -25.57 -9.54 -25.06
CA GLY A 757 -26.88 -9.22 -25.67
C GLY A 757 -27.50 -7.96 -25.04
N ARG A 758 -27.10 -7.68 -23.80
CA ARG A 758 -27.21 -6.40 -23.08
C ARG A 758 -25.99 -6.23 -22.18
N TRP A 759 -25.73 -5.02 -21.72
CA TRP A 759 -24.66 -4.76 -20.75
C TRP A 759 -25.03 -5.34 -19.39
N ILE A 760 -24.13 -6.13 -18.81
CA ILE A 760 -24.27 -6.74 -17.49
C ILE A 760 -23.03 -6.39 -16.66
N ASP A 761 -23.24 -5.84 -15.47
CA ASP A 761 -22.19 -5.58 -14.50
C ASP A 761 -21.66 -6.87 -13.88
N VAL A 762 -20.34 -6.96 -13.79
CA VAL A 762 -19.59 -8.10 -13.26
C VAL A 762 -18.48 -7.58 -12.36
N ASP A 763 -18.42 -8.09 -11.15
CA ASP A 763 -17.36 -7.76 -10.20
C ASP A 763 -16.38 -8.93 -10.02
N PRO A 764 -15.17 -8.84 -10.60
CA PRO A 764 -14.16 -9.87 -10.46
C PRO A 764 -13.50 -9.94 -9.07
N SER A 765 -13.53 -8.87 -8.28
CA SER A 765 -12.98 -8.83 -6.93
C SER A 765 -13.85 -9.53 -5.90
N TYR A 766 -15.15 -9.59 -6.15
CA TYR A 766 -16.12 -10.29 -5.29
C TYR A 766 -16.75 -11.52 -5.94
N ASN A 767 -16.30 -11.90 -7.15
CA ASN A 767 -16.84 -13.02 -7.92
C ASN A 767 -18.34 -12.91 -8.23
N GLN A 768 -18.84 -11.70 -8.48
CA GLN A 768 -20.26 -11.46 -8.72
C GLN A 768 -20.58 -11.34 -10.21
N MET A 769 -21.44 -12.23 -10.70
CA MET A 769 -22.08 -12.11 -12.00
C MET A 769 -23.44 -11.42 -11.81
N GLY A 770 -23.56 -10.15 -12.22
CA GLY A 770 -24.66 -9.29 -11.79
C GLY A 770 -24.40 -8.77 -10.37
N VAL A 771 -23.77 -7.59 -10.29
CA VAL A 771 -23.37 -6.96 -9.02
C VAL A 771 -24.58 -6.59 -8.17
N ASP A 772 -24.41 -6.61 -6.85
CA ASP A 772 -25.47 -6.23 -5.89
C ASP A 772 -25.89 -4.76 -6.03
N ALA A 773 -27.01 -4.40 -5.40
CA ALA A 773 -27.56 -3.06 -5.49
C ALA A 773 -26.78 -1.98 -4.71
N THR A 774 -25.79 -2.34 -3.89
CA THR A 774 -24.93 -1.34 -3.22
C THR A 774 -23.82 -0.78 -4.09
N HIS A 775 -23.61 -1.35 -5.28
CA HIS A 775 -22.81 -0.76 -6.34
C HIS A 775 -23.59 0.39 -7.01
N ILE A 776 -23.30 1.63 -6.61
CA ILE A 776 -23.89 2.84 -7.20
C ILE A 776 -22.94 3.35 -8.30
N LYS A 777 -23.41 3.39 -9.54
CA LYS A 777 -22.58 3.70 -10.70
C LYS A 777 -22.58 5.18 -11.02
N PHE A 778 -21.40 5.72 -11.31
CA PHE A 778 -21.23 7.11 -11.76
C PHE A 778 -20.87 7.19 -13.23
N ALA A 779 -19.93 6.36 -13.68
CA ALA A 779 -19.46 6.37 -15.06
C ALA A 779 -19.09 4.97 -15.56
N ASP A 780 -19.01 4.83 -16.87
CA ASP A 780 -18.37 3.71 -17.54
C ASP A 780 -17.53 4.18 -18.74
N GLY A 781 -16.57 3.36 -19.17
CA GLY A 781 -15.59 3.77 -20.16
C GLY A 781 -14.81 2.60 -20.75
N SER A 782 -14.35 2.78 -21.99
CA SER A 782 -13.68 1.72 -22.77
C SER A 782 -12.24 1.45 -22.32
N LEU A 783 -11.73 2.21 -21.34
CA LEU A 783 -10.33 2.20 -20.87
C LEU A 783 -9.33 2.60 -21.97
N ARG A 784 -9.75 3.45 -22.91
CA ARG A 784 -8.81 4.23 -23.73
C ARG A 784 -8.24 5.38 -22.90
N TYR A 785 -7.07 5.87 -23.28
CA TYR A 785 -6.40 6.94 -22.53
C TYR A 785 -7.28 8.20 -22.50
N GLU A 786 -7.80 8.58 -23.66
CA GLU A 786 -8.69 9.72 -23.88
C GLU A 786 -10.04 9.64 -23.13
N ASP A 787 -10.53 8.43 -22.83
CA ASP A 787 -11.79 8.22 -22.12
C ASP A 787 -11.63 8.30 -20.58
N MET A 788 -10.39 8.30 -20.08
CA MET A 788 -10.14 8.23 -18.63
C MET A 788 -10.71 9.45 -17.90
N LEU A 789 -10.78 10.61 -18.55
CA LEU A 789 -11.37 11.81 -17.94
C LEU A 789 -12.85 11.60 -17.61
N GLY A 790 -13.62 11.01 -18.54
CA GLY A 790 -15.05 10.73 -18.34
C GLY A 790 -15.35 9.71 -17.25
N LEU A 791 -14.39 8.82 -16.95
CA LEU A 791 -14.50 7.90 -15.81
C LEU A 791 -14.25 8.59 -14.46
N ASN A 792 -13.35 9.56 -14.42
CA ASN A 792 -12.88 10.16 -13.17
C ASN A 792 -13.68 11.39 -12.75
N VAL A 793 -14.06 12.26 -13.68
CA VAL A 793 -14.74 13.53 -13.38
C VAL A 793 -15.98 13.32 -12.48
N PRO A 794 -16.92 12.41 -12.79
CA PRO A 794 -18.10 12.18 -11.95
C PRO A 794 -17.75 11.77 -10.51
N LEU A 795 -16.77 10.88 -10.35
CA LEU A 795 -16.33 10.42 -9.05
C LEU A 795 -15.63 11.52 -8.26
N SER A 796 -14.81 12.34 -8.92
CA SER A 796 -14.10 13.45 -8.29
C SER A 796 -15.07 14.48 -7.69
N ILE A 797 -16.10 14.85 -8.45
CA ILE A 797 -17.12 15.79 -8.00
C ILE A 797 -17.90 15.20 -6.82
N ALA A 798 -18.26 13.91 -6.89
CA ALA A 798 -18.95 13.22 -5.80
C ALA A 798 -18.09 13.22 -4.51
N LEU A 799 -16.82 12.83 -4.60
CA LEU A 799 -15.92 12.80 -3.43
C LEU A 799 -15.67 14.20 -2.86
N ALA A 800 -15.65 15.24 -3.69
CA ALA A 800 -15.44 16.62 -3.25
C ALA A 800 -16.64 17.19 -2.48
N HIS A 801 -17.87 16.82 -2.86
CA HIS A 801 -19.08 17.55 -2.42
C HIS A 801 -20.20 16.71 -1.81
N MET A 802 -20.07 15.38 -1.78
CA MET A 802 -21.04 14.51 -1.12
C MET A 802 -20.60 14.20 0.30
N ASP A 803 -21.26 14.82 1.28
CA ASP A 803 -20.93 14.66 2.69
C ASP A 803 -21.51 13.38 3.28
N THR A 804 -22.66 12.91 2.77
CA THR A 804 -23.32 11.69 3.26
C THR A 804 -24.25 11.06 2.22
N ILE A 805 -24.42 9.75 2.29
CA ILE A 805 -25.43 8.99 1.53
C ILE A 805 -26.56 8.57 2.46
N ARG A 806 -27.79 9.01 2.15
CA ARG A 806 -28.98 8.64 2.91
C ARG A 806 -29.64 7.40 2.32
N VAL A 807 -29.70 6.32 3.09
CA VAL A 807 -30.39 5.09 2.67
C VAL A 807 -31.86 5.20 3.00
N VAL A 808 -32.71 5.21 1.96
CA VAL A 808 -34.17 5.25 2.08
C VAL A 808 -34.71 3.86 2.42
N GLY A 809 -34.14 2.81 1.82
CA GLY A 809 -34.48 1.42 2.10
C GLY A 809 -33.67 0.45 1.25
N TYR A 810 -33.60 -0.82 1.68
CA TYR A 810 -32.99 -1.88 0.89
C TYR A 810 -33.66 -3.24 1.14
N ARG A 811 -33.50 -4.19 0.20
CA ARG A 811 -34.01 -5.58 0.30
C ARG A 811 -32.92 -6.58 -0.03
N MET A 812 -32.98 -7.74 0.63
CA MET A 812 -32.12 -8.91 0.40
C MET A 812 -33.03 -10.12 0.17
N ASP A 813 -32.81 -10.89 -0.89
CA ASP A 813 -33.55 -12.11 -1.19
C ASP A 813 -33.00 -13.29 -0.37
N LYS A 814 -33.58 -13.47 0.82
CA LYS A 814 -33.24 -14.56 1.77
C LYS A 814 -33.41 -15.98 1.19
N VAL A 815 -34.07 -16.16 0.03
CA VAL A 815 -34.40 -17.49 -0.52
C VAL A 815 -33.18 -18.23 -1.11
N LYS A 816 -32.18 -17.50 -1.65
CA LYS A 816 -30.98 -18.12 -2.24
C LYS A 816 -30.03 -18.72 -1.19
N GLU A 817 -29.84 -18.04 -0.07
CA GLU A 817 -28.97 -18.50 1.03
C GLU A 817 -29.50 -19.78 1.69
N LEU A 818 -30.82 -19.83 1.94
CA LEU A 818 -31.51 -21.01 2.46
C LEU A 818 -31.39 -22.21 1.52
N THR A 819 -31.47 -22.00 0.21
CA THR A 819 -31.44 -23.13 -0.75
C THR A 819 -30.04 -23.75 -0.86
N GLU A 820 -28.98 -22.94 -0.81
CA GLU A 820 -27.60 -23.43 -0.92
C GLU A 820 -27.12 -24.11 0.36
N ALA A 821 -27.37 -23.51 1.53
CA ALA A 821 -27.06 -24.12 2.82
C ALA A 821 -27.75 -25.49 2.96
N ASN A 822 -29.06 -25.58 2.69
CA ASN A 822 -29.82 -26.82 2.80
C ASN A 822 -29.36 -27.89 1.80
N ARG A 823 -28.81 -27.50 0.65
CA ARG A 823 -28.22 -28.44 -0.33
C ARG A 823 -26.86 -28.93 0.15
N MET A 824 -26.03 -28.04 0.66
CA MET A 824 -24.71 -28.38 1.19
C MET A 824 -24.82 -29.26 2.42
N PHE A 825 -25.74 -28.95 3.33
CA PHE A 825 -25.96 -29.72 4.54
C PHE A 825 -26.42 -31.14 4.21
N ARG A 826 -27.42 -31.32 3.33
CA ARG A 826 -27.82 -32.65 2.83
C ARG A 826 -26.65 -33.45 2.27
N LYS A 827 -25.80 -32.82 1.45
CA LYS A 827 -24.61 -33.47 0.90
C LYS A 827 -23.59 -33.84 1.99
N ALA A 828 -23.41 -33.01 3.01
CA ALA A 828 -22.54 -33.32 4.13
C ALA A 828 -23.09 -34.51 4.93
N SER A 829 -24.40 -34.55 5.20
CA SER A 829 -25.07 -35.66 5.89
C SER A 829 -24.93 -36.99 5.13
N ASP A 830 -25.07 -36.97 3.80
CA ASP A 830 -24.84 -38.16 2.95
C ASP A 830 -23.38 -38.66 3.05
N LEU A 831 -22.41 -37.74 3.15
CA LEU A 831 -21.00 -38.07 3.31
C LEU A 831 -20.69 -38.65 4.69
N ILE A 832 -21.31 -38.12 5.75
CA ILE A 832 -21.21 -38.66 7.12
C ILE A 832 -21.79 -40.08 7.15
N ALA A 833 -22.97 -40.29 6.55
CA ALA A 833 -23.61 -41.60 6.46
C ALA A 833 -22.78 -42.63 5.66
N THR A 834 -21.86 -42.18 4.81
CA THR A 834 -20.94 -43.03 4.04
C THR A 834 -19.50 -43.03 4.56
N PHE A 835 -19.30 -42.59 5.82
CA PHE A 835 -18.01 -42.56 6.53
C PHE A 835 -16.91 -41.74 5.81
N GLN A 836 -17.30 -40.64 5.15
CA GLN A 836 -16.40 -39.72 4.44
C GLN A 836 -16.19 -38.40 5.20
N ASP A 837 -15.81 -38.51 6.47
CA ASP A 837 -15.77 -37.40 7.43
C ASP A 837 -14.91 -36.22 7.00
N GLU A 838 -13.73 -36.43 6.40
CA GLU A 838 -12.88 -35.32 5.93
C GLU A 838 -13.55 -34.48 4.83
N LYS A 839 -14.36 -35.13 3.97
CA LYS A 839 -15.10 -34.42 2.92
C LYS A 839 -16.33 -33.73 3.49
N ALA A 840 -17.02 -34.37 4.43
CA ALA A 840 -18.13 -33.76 5.15
C ALA A 840 -17.67 -32.51 5.91
N LEU A 841 -16.56 -32.59 6.65
CA LEU A 841 -16.00 -31.47 7.42
C LEU A 841 -15.71 -30.25 6.54
N LYS A 842 -15.15 -30.46 5.34
CA LYS A 842 -14.91 -29.37 4.37
C LYS A 842 -16.21 -28.68 3.93
N ILE A 843 -17.28 -29.44 3.73
CA ILE A 843 -18.57 -28.88 3.33
C ILE A 843 -19.23 -28.16 4.51
N LEU A 844 -19.23 -28.77 5.70
CA LEU A 844 -19.79 -28.18 6.91
C LEU A 844 -19.06 -26.87 7.29
N MET A 845 -17.72 -26.82 7.19
CA MET A 845 -16.97 -25.58 7.43
C MET A 845 -17.34 -24.48 6.44
N ARG A 846 -17.62 -24.84 5.18
CA ARG A 846 -18.09 -23.89 4.17
C ARG A 846 -19.50 -23.38 4.43
N ILE A 847 -20.37 -24.16 5.08
CA ILE A 847 -21.67 -23.66 5.58
C ILE A 847 -21.45 -22.58 6.64
N LEU A 848 -20.41 -22.70 7.49
CA LEU A 848 -20.09 -21.70 8.51
C LEU A 848 -19.48 -20.41 7.95
N GLU A 849 -19.06 -20.41 6.67
CA GLU A 849 -18.62 -19.22 5.95
C GLU A 849 -19.80 -18.41 5.38
N LEU A 850 -20.99 -19.02 5.29
CA LEU A 850 -22.23 -18.34 4.89
C LEU A 850 -22.80 -17.52 6.07
N PRO A 851 -23.62 -16.47 5.80
CA PRO A 851 -24.42 -15.84 6.83
C PRO A 851 -25.25 -16.86 7.62
N VAL A 852 -25.49 -16.57 8.91
CA VAL A 852 -26.24 -17.47 9.80
C VAL A 852 -27.59 -17.82 9.17
N ASN A 853 -27.81 -19.12 8.97
CA ASN A 853 -28.93 -19.71 8.25
C ASN A 853 -29.51 -20.91 9.03
N SER A 854 -30.55 -21.53 8.49
CA SER A 854 -31.28 -22.63 9.15
C SER A 854 -30.46 -23.90 9.43
N GLU A 855 -29.30 -24.07 8.78
CA GLU A 855 -28.45 -25.27 8.94
C GLU A 855 -27.18 -24.97 9.75
N THR A 856 -27.03 -23.75 10.25
CA THR A 856 -25.76 -23.29 10.86
C THR A 856 -25.49 -23.95 12.19
N ASP A 857 -26.48 -24.07 13.06
CA ASP A 857 -26.35 -24.73 14.36
C ASP A 857 -26.11 -26.24 14.20
N ASP A 858 -26.88 -26.88 13.34
CA ASP A 858 -26.72 -28.30 12.96
C ASP A 858 -25.33 -28.57 12.36
N ALA A 859 -24.80 -27.69 11.50
CA ALA A 859 -23.46 -27.83 10.95
C ALA A 859 -22.35 -27.69 12.00
N ILE A 860 -22.48 -26.74 12.94
CA ILE A 860 -21.55 -26.58 14.06
C ILE A 860 -21.55 -27.84 14.92
N TYR A 861 -22.74 -28.37 15.24
CA TYR A 861 -22.91 -29.58 16.03
C TYR A 861 -22.25 -30.79 15.34
N GLN A 862 -22.53 -31.03 14.05
CA GLN A 862 -21.98 -32.13 13.27
C GLN A 862 -20.44 -32.07 13.15
N ILE A 863 -19.86 -30.87 13.05
CA ILE A 863 -18.39 -30.70 13.13
C ILE A 863 -17.87 -31.16 14.50
N GLY A 864 -18.54 -30.77 15.59
CA GLY A 864 -18.21 -31.20 16.94
C GLY A 864 -18.23 -32.73 17.08
N GLU A 865 -19.25 -33.38 16.53
CA GLU A 865 -19.40 -34.84 16.55
C GLU A 865 -18.32 -35.57 15.75
N ILE A 866 -18.04 -35.13 14.52
CA ILE A 866 -16.95 -35.71 13.70
C ILE A 866 -15.61 -35.60 14.44
N LEU A 867 -15.32 -34.45 15.04
CA LEU A 867 -14.07 -34.24 15.77
C LEU A 867 -13.99 -35.10 17.05
N LEU A 868 -15.12 -35.37 17.71
CA LEU A 868 -15.19 -36.33 18.82
C LEU A 868 -14.85 -37.74 18.37
N ASN A 869 -15.43 -38.19 17.26
CA ASN A 869 -15.15 -39.51 16.69
C ASN A 869 -13.68 -39.68 16.26
N GLN A 870 -13.00 -38.57 15.94
CA GLN A 870 -11.56 -38.51 15.65
C GLN A 870 -10.68 -38.36 16.90
N HIS A 871 -11.25 -38.47 18.11
CA HIS A 871 -10.59 -38.25 19.40
C HIS A 871 -9.98 -36.84 19.59
N ASN A 872 -10.40 -35.85 18.79
CA ASN A 872 -9.99 -34.45 18.95
C ASN A 872 -10.92 -33.72 19.92
N THR A 873 -10.83 -34.08 21.20
CA THR A 873 -11.71 -33.57 22.26
C THR A 873 -11.52 -32.08 22.57
N LYS A 874 -10.39 -31.48 22.17
CA LYS A 874 -10.12 -30.05 22.38
C LYS A 874 -10.93 -29.19 21.42
N ASP A 875 -10.87 -29.50 20.13
CA ASP A 875 -11.56 -28.73 19.10
C ASP A 875 -13.06 -29.05 19.09
N ALA A 876 -13.43 -30.32 19.29
CA ALA A 876 -14.83 -30.70 19.41
C ALA A 876 -15.57 -29.92 20.50
N ARG A 877 -14.96 -29.80 21.69
CA ARG A 877 -15.50 -29.00 22.79
C ARG A 877 -15.78 -27.55 22.37
N LYS A 878 -14.86 -26.93 21.62
CA LYS A 878 -15.03 -25.54 21.14
C LYS A 878 -16.24 -25.39 20.21
N TYR A 879 -16.55 -26.40 19.39
CA TYR A 879 -17.72 -26.36 18.52
C TYR A 879 -19.01 -26.64 19.29
N LEU A 880 -19.03 -27.61 20.20
CA LEU A 880 -20.19 -27.88 21.06
C LEU A 880 -20.53 -26.69 21.98
N GLU A 881 -19.54 -26.03 22.58
CA GLU A 881 -19.73 -24.80 23.36
C GLU A 881 -20.29 -23.65 22.49
N GLN A 882 -19.96 -23.61 21.19
CA GLN A 882 -20.50 -22.61 20.28
C GLN A 882 -21.97 -22.82 19.96
N VAL A 883 -22.45 -24.07 19.89
CA VAL A 883 -23.90 -24.36 19.75
C VAL A 883 -24.64 -23.70 20.90
N LEU A 884 -24.23 -23.97 22.14
CA LEU A 884 -24.89 -23.45 23.34
C LEU A 884 -24.79 -21.93 23.49
N LYS A 885 -23.67 -21.33 23.07
CA LYS A 885 -23.44 -19.88 23.21
C LYS A 885 -24.15 -19.05 22.14
N ARG A 886 -24.25 -19.57 20.91
CA ARG A 886 -24.81 -18.84 19.76
C ARG A 886 -26.25 -19.23 19.46
N PHE A 887 -26.64 -20.45 19.79
CA PHE A 887 -27.94 -21.06 19.46
C PHE A 887 -28.50 -21.82 20.69
N PRO A 888 -28.82 -21.12 21.79
CA PRO A 888 -29.30 -21.76 23.02
C PRO A 888 -30.62 -22.52 22.84
N ASP A 889 -31.44 -22.13 21.86
CA ASP A 889 -32.73 -22.77 21.56
C ASP A 889 -32.62 -23.88 20.48
N SER A 890 -31.40 -24.31 20.13
CA SER A 890 -31.19 -25.36 19.11
C SER A 890 -31.71 -26.72 19.58
N ASP A 891 -32.29 -27.50 18.66
CA ASP A 891 -32.68 -28.90 18.88
C ASP A 891 -31.47 -29.82 19.19
N ARG A 892 -30.23 -29.30 19.08
CA ARG A 892 -28.97 -30.01 19.40
C ARG A 892 -28.37 -29.63 20.75
N ALA A 893 -28.99 -28.69 21.47
CA ALA A 893 -28.39 -28.11 22.67
C ALA A 893 -28.30 -29.12 23.84
N ASP A 894 -29.28 -30.00 24.00
CA ASP A 894 -29.29 -31.03 25.03
C ASP A 894 -28.19 -32.08 24.80
N ASP A 895 -28.06 -32.60 23.58
CA ASP A 895 -27.00 -33.55 23.21
C ASP A 895 -25.61 -32.89 23.30
N ALA A 896 -25.48 -31.62 22.89
CA ALA A 896 -24.23 -30.88 23.06
C ALA A 896 -23.82 -30.76 24.55
N LEU A 897 -24.77 -30.48 25.46
CA LEU A 897 -24.53 -30.47 26.91
C LEU A 897 -24.10 -31.85 27.42
N PHE A 898 -24.77 -32.91 26.96
CA PHE A 898 -24.44 -34.28 27.35
C PHE A 898 -23.03 -34.68 26.91
N LYS A 899 -22.67 -34.42 25.65
CA LYS A 899 -21.33 -34.69 25.10
C LYS A 899 -20.26 -33.85 25.80
N LEU A 900 -20.54 -32.58 26.11
CA LEU A 900 -19.63 -31.74 26.89
C LEU A 900 -19.40 -32.29 28.30
N ALA A 901 -20.46 -32.78 28.97
CA ALA A 901 -20.36 -33.40 30.28
C ALA A 901 -19.44 -34.64 30.24
N LYS A 902 -19.60 -35.51 29.23
CA LYS A 902 -18.75 -36.68 29.00
C LYS A 902 -17.28 -36.31 28.76
N ILE A 903 -17.01 -35.30 27.93
CA ILE A 903 -15.64 -34.80 27.69
C ILE A 903 -14.97 -34.35 28.99
N TRP A 904 -15.72 -33.69 29.88
CA TRP A 904 -15.19 -33.22 31.16
C TRP A 904 -14.98 -34.35 32.17
N GLU A 905 -15.88 -35.34 32.18
CA GLU A 905 -15.77 -36.56 32.96
C GLU A 905 -14.48 -37.33 32.60
N GLU A 906 -14.21 -37.52 31.31
CA GLU A 906 -12.97 -38.15 30.81
C GLU A 906 -11.69 -37.38 31.22
N LYS A 907 -11.80 -36.05 31.35
CA LYS A 907 -10.68 -35.18 31.77
C LYS A 907 -10.51 -35.09 33.29
N GLY A 908 -11.35 -35.79 34.07
CA GLY A 908 -11.36 -35.71 35.54
C GLY A 908 -11.80 -34.35 36.08
N LYS A 909 -12.53 -33.57 35.27
CA LYS A 909 -13.05 -32.24 35.61
C LYS A 909 -14.48 -32.35 36.09
N VAL A 910 -14.61 -32.87 37.31
CA VAL A 910 -15.89 -33.28 37.91
C VAL A 910 -16.90 -32.14 38.03
N ARG A 911 -16.46 -30.94 38.43
CA ARG A 911 -17.36 -29.78 38.60
C ARG A 911 -17.94 -29.31 37.27
N GLU A 912 -17.12 -29.31 36.22
CA GLU A 912 -17.51 -28.94 34.87
C GLU A 912 -18.44 -29.99 34.25
N ALA A 913 -18.18 -31.28 34.49
CA ALA A 913 -19.08 -32.36 34.07
C ALA A 913 -20.44 -32.25 34.76
N TRP A 914 -20.45 -32.09 36.08
CA TRP A 914 -21.66 -31.88 36.89
C TRP A 914 -22.47 -30.69 36.40
N ALA A 915 -21.84 -29.54 36.13
CA ALA A 915 -22.53 -28.34 35.70
C ALA A 915 -23.26 -28.54 34.36
N ASN A 916 -22.67 -29.28 33.42
CA ASN A 916 -23.32 -29.57 32.14
C ASN A 916 -24.46 -30.58 32.29
N TYR A 917 -24.29 -31.66 33.07
CA TYR A 917 -25.37 -32.61 33.36
C TYR A 917 -26.55 -31.95 34.08
N GLN A 918 -26.28 -31.11 35.08
CA GLN A 918 -27.31 -30.41 35.82
C GLN A 918 -28.07 -29.42 34.94
N ARG A 919 -27.34 -28.64 34.14
CA ARG A 919 -27.94 -27.71 33.17
C ARG A 919 -28.84 -28.43 32.16
N LEU A 920 -28.43 -29.62 31.68
CA LEU A 920 -29.24 -30.45 30.79
C LEU A 920 -30.58 -30.83 31.45
N VAL A 921 -30.55 -31.28 32.70
CA VAL A 921 -31.76 -31.73 33.41
C VAL A 921 -32.72 -30.58 33.76
N GLU A 922 -32.16 -29.40 34.02
CA GLU A 922 -32.91 -28.18 34.34
C GLU A 922 -33.52 -27.54 33.10
N GLU A 923 -32.75 -27.39 32.03
CA GLU A 923 -33.18 -26.71 30.80
C GLU A 923 -33.94 -27.65 29.84
N TYR A 924 -33.60 -28.94 29.81
CA TYR A 924 -34.15 -29.93 28.87
C TYR A 924 -34.69 -31.19 29.58
N PRO A 925 -35.70 -31.05 30.46
CA PRO A 925 -36.22 -32.14 31.29
C PRO A 925 -36.91 -33.27 30.50
N SER A 926 -37.19 -33.08 29.22
CA SER A 926 -37.77 -34.08 28.31
C SER A 926 -36.75 -34.70 27.35
N SER A 927 -35.47 -34.32 27.45
CA SER A 927 -34.39 -34.88 26.62
C SER A 927 -34.24 -36.38 26.86
N GLU A 928 -33.85 -37.13 25.83
CA GLU A 928 -33.53 -38.56 25.94
C GLU A 928 -32.30 -38.83 26.83
N PHE A 929 -31.50 -37.80 27.12
CA PHE A 929 -30.33 -37.87 27.98
C PHE A 929 -30.59 -37.42 29.43
N ALA A 930 -31.80 -36.94 29.74
CA ALA A 930 -32.09 -36.28 31.01
C ALA A 930 -32.11 -37.25 32.21
N ASP A 931 -32.46 -38.52 31.99
CA ASP A 931 -32.48 -39.55 33.02
C ASP A 931 -31.07 -40.05 33.38
N ASP A 932 -30.20 -40.32 32.39
CA ASP A 932 -28.77 -40.61 32.59
C ASP A 932 -28.10 -39.41 33.26
N SER A 933 -28.29 -38.20 32.73
CA SER A 933 -27.67 -36.99 33.28
C SER A 933 -28.03 -36.78 34.75
N LEU A 934 -29.30 -36.97 35.13
CA LEU A 934 -29.73 -36.82 36.51
C LEU A 934 -29.19 -37.94 37.42
N TYR A 935 -29.07 -39.15 36.90
CA TYR A 935 -28.39 -40.23 37.60
C TYR A 935 -26.90 -39.91 37.83
N ARG A 936 -26.21 -39.38 36.81
CA ARG A 936 -24.80 -38.95 36.88
C ARG A 936 -24.60 -37.82 37.87
N VAL A 937 -25.52 -36.87 37.95
CA VAL A 937 -25.51 -35.84 39.00
C VAL A 937 -25.54 -36.50 40.38
N GLY A 938 -26.41 -37.50 40.59
CA GLY A 938 -26.46 -38.27 41.83
C GLY A 938 -25.15 -39.00 42.14
N GLU A 939 -24.55 -39.67 41.13
CA GLU A 939 -23.26 -40.36 41.29
C GLU A 939 -22.13 -39.39 41.68
N ILE A 940 -22.07 -38.21 41.06
CA ILE A 940 -21.05 -37.19 41.35
C ILE A 940 -21.22 -36.67 42.78
N TYR A 941 -22.45 -36.41 43.22
CA TYR A 941 -22.70 -36.04 44.62
C TYR A 941 -22.30 -37.13 45.61
N GLU A 942 -22.59 -38.39 45.31
CA GLU A 942 -22.29 -39.54 46.18
C GLU A 942 -20.78 -39.79 46.28
N LYS A 943 -20.09 -39.81 45.13
CA LYS A 943 -18.71 -40.32 45.02
C LYS A 943 -17.67 -39.22 45.10
N ASP A 944 -17.92 -38.08 44.47
CA ASP A 944 -16.91 -37.02 44.32
C ASP A 944 -17.08 -35.89 45.32
N PHE A 945 -18.32 -35.42 45.55
CA PHE A 945 -18.60 -34.34 46.52
C PHE A 945 -18.93 -34.86 47.92
N GLY A 946 -19.26 -36.15 48.08
CA GLY A 946 -19.58 -36.75 49.37
C GLY A 946 -20.85 -36.20 50.05
N ASP A 947 -21.69 -35.44 49.33
CA ASP A 947 -22.98 -34.94 49.80
C ASP A 947 -24.06 -36.00 49.54
N LEU A 948 -24.18 -36.92 50.49
CA LEU A 948 -25.12 -38.04 50.39
C LEU A 948 -26.57 -37.58 50.38
N LYS A 949 -26.88 -36.39 50.91
CA LYS A 949 -28.24 -35.82 50.88
C LYS A 949 -28.58 -35.26 49.51
N ALA A 950 -27.66 -34.56 48.86
CA ALA A 950 -27.84 -34.12 47.48
C ALA A 950 -27.90 -35.31 46.51
N ALA A 951 -27.04 -36.31 46.69
CA ALA A 951 -27.08 -37.56 45.93
C ALA A 951 -28.44 -38.26 46.05
N LEU A 952 -28.93 -38.44 47.28
CA LEU A 952 -30.21 -39.08 47.53
C LEU A 952 -31.37 -38.33 46.84
N ARG A 953 -31.38 -36.99 46.91
CA ARG A 953 -32.39 -36.16 46.22
C ARG A 953 -32.33 -36.33 44.70
N ALA A 954 -31.14 -36.35 44.11
CA ALA A 954 -30.98 -36.56 42.68
C ALA A 954 -31.52 -37.94 42.26
N TYR A 955 -31.16 -39.01 42.98
CA TYR A 955 -31.66 -40.35 42.71
C TYR A 955 -33.17 -40.49 42.93
N GLU A 956 -33.76 -39.80 43.91
CA GLU A 956 -35.22 -39.71 44.10
C GLU A 956 -35.90 -39.08 42.89
N GLN A 957 -35.34 -37.99 42.37
CA GLN A 957 -35.86 -37.35 41.16
C GLN A 957 -35.73 -38.23 39.91
N VAL A 958 -34.70 -39.09 39.78
CA VAL A 958 -34.64 -40.05 38.66
C VAL A 958 -35.84 -41.00 38.69
N VAL A 959 -36.16 -41.55 39.86
CA VAL A 959 -37.27 -42.51 40.02
C VAL A 959 -38.63 -41.84 39.84
N GLU A 960 -38.79 -40.61 40.33
CA GLU A 960 -40.04 -39.87 40.26
C GLU A 960 -40.33 -39.34 38.84
N ARG A 961 -39.32 -38.74 38.20
CA ARG A 961 -39.48 -38.10 36.89
C ARG A 961 -39.38 -39.08 35.72
N TYR A 962 -38.60 -40.16 35.87
CA TYR A 962 -38.34 -41.12 34.79
C TYR A 962 -38.55 -42.59 35.23
N PRO A 963 -39.73 -42.95 35.77
CA PRO A 963 -39.97 -44.27 36.38
C PRO A 963 -39.83 -45.47 35.42
N GLY A 964 -39.92 -45.23 34.11
CA GLY A 964 -39.75 -46.24 33.07
C GLY A 964 -38.32 -46.42 32.55
N SER A 965 -37.36 -45.60 33.02
CA SER A 965 -35.96 -45.66 32.59
C SER A 965 -35.20 -46.79 33.28
N GLY A 966 -34.22 -47.39 32.60
CA GLY A 966 -33.24 -48.30 33.22
C GLY A 966 -32.45 -47.64 34.36
N TRP A 967 -32.28 -46.31 34.31
CA TRP A 967 -31.62 -45.53 35.36
C TRP A 967 -32.44 -45.44 36.65
N ALA A 968 -33.77 -45.55 36.57
CA ALA A 968 -34.63 -45.53 37.77
C ALA A 968 -34.38 -46.77 38.65
N LEU A 969 -34.14 -47.94 38.05
CA LEU A 969 -33.80 -49.15 38.81
C LEU A 969 -32.46 -49.00 39.53
N LEU A 970 -31.44 -48.49 38.83
CA LEU A 970 -30.12 -48.21 39.42
C LEU A 970 -30.18 -47.13 40.49
N ALA A 971 -31.06 -46.14 40.32
CA ALA A 971 -31.30 -45.08 41.30
C ALA A 971 -31.94 -45.62 42.58
N GLN A 972 -32.89 -46.56 42.50
CA GLN A 972 -33.49 -47.19 43.69
C GLN A 972 -32.44 -47.94 44.54
N GLU A 973 -31.53 -48.64 43.88
CA GLU A 973 -30.41 -49.29 44.58
C GLU A 973 -29.46 -48.27 45.21
N ALA A 974 -29.15 -47.18 44.49
CA ALA A 974 -28.31 -46.10 45.00
C ALA A 974 -28.96 -45.37 46.19
N GLN A 975 -30.27 -45.10 46.15
CA GLN A 975 -31.02 -44.54 47.28
C GLN A 975 -30.90 -45.40 48.54
N LYS A 976 -31.03 -46.73 48.40
CA LYS A 976 -30.90 -47.65 49.53
C LYS A 976 -29.50 -47.56 50.14
N ARG A 977 -28.45 -47.55 49.29
CA ARG A 977 -27.06 -47.38 49.74
C ARG A 977 -26.83 -46.04 50.44
N CYS A 978 -27.28 -44.93 49.86
CA CYS A 978 -27.14 -43.59 50.45
C CYS A 978 -27.89 -43.48 51.79
N ARG A 979 -29.11 -44.02 51.93
CA ARG A 979 -29.86 -44.02 53.19
C ARG A 979 -29.17 -44.85 54.28
N GLU A 980 -28.62 -46.01 53.93
CA GLU A 980 -27.85 -46.83 54.88
C GLU A 980 -26.55 -46.15 55.32
N ALA A 981 -25.87 -45.42 54.42
CA ALA A 981 -24.69 -44.63 54.75
C ALA A 981 -25.03 -43.42 55.64
N LEU A 982 -26.10 -42.68 55.32
CA LEU A 982 -26.61 -41.57 56.15
C LEU A 982 -26.99 -42.03 57.56
N ALA A 983 -27.65 -43.19 57.70
CA ALA A 983 -28.01 -43.76 59.01
C ALA A 983 -26.79 -44.18 59.86
N LYS A 984 -25.63 -44.42 59.23
CA LYS A 984 -24.36 -44.75 59.89
C LYS A 984 -23.51 -43.52 60.21
N GLY A 985 -23.97 -42.31 59.90
CA GLY A 985 -23.29 -41.05 60.21
C GLY A 985 -22.05 -40.76 59.34
N THR A 986 -21.96 -41.31 58.13
CA THR A 986 -20.81 -41.15 57.22
C THR A 986 -20.95 -39.99 56.22
N ASP A 987 -21.87 -39.05 56.46
CA ASP A 987 -22.09 -37.86 55.63
C ASP A 987 -20.99 -36.82 55.91
N ASN A 988 -20.24 -36.41 54.89
CA ASN A 988 -19.22 -35.37 55.04
C ASN A 988 -19.33 -34.35 53.90
N PRO A 989 -20.24 -33.37 54.01
CA PRO A 989 -20.52 -32.39 52.95
C PRO A 989 -19.42 -31.32 52.75
N ASP A 990 -18.32 -31.36 53.52
CA ASP A 990 -17.20 -30.41 53.44
C ASP A 990 -16.03 -30.90 52.53
N LYS A 991 -16.22 -32.00 51.78
CA LYS A 991 -15.25 -32.52 50.80
C LYS A 991 -15.55 -32.00 49.39
#